data_AF-A0A3C0YWM4-F1
#
_entry.id   AF-A0A3C0YWM4-F1
#
_cell.length_a   1.000
_cell.length_b   1.000
_cell.length_c   1.000
_cell.angle_alpha   90.00
_cell.angle_beta   90.00
_cell.angle_gamma   90.00
#
_symmetry.space_group_name_H-M   'P 1'
#
loop_
_entity.id
_entity.type
_entity.pdbx_description
1 polymer ?
#
loop_
_entity_poly.entity_id
_entity_poly.type
_entity_poly.pdbx_seq_one_letter_code
_entity_poly.pdbx_strand_id
1 'polypeptide(L)'
;MGTLTSLKPWQAVVLAAVVLIGFGGTFGIYALLTGDDAVDLDGEQQLIPVQRGNLVNEVSVNGSVLFPNRETLTFGSQGTVAELFVEEGQRVEQFDPLAAFDSDTIAGLERAVAQARVDLRNAQDALADLSDPSALDIAQLESNIAGASIVFDKAVDQLGALKDPEDLDVSQAKAKVATSRAALLNAQEKLSTLTDPATGQAVASAEARIASNQDALQKAEDALTRLLDQPSSLEIAQAEAKVTDARIAFERAEETFTEIKAGATETQIADATLGLEIAQTQFSNAEAELAFNTSDWDSKLDSASDQAEKATDDYLVEFRKWLGINLTAQDLNGDPDVVLASAGIDLDSVFDPAQQGAGLSSASDAFSFPADDPATPWNESTLFIWLNLSPAPIVATCDDAPSGIAFCIQHELRTAGVAYDQSLTNLESVEIQASKAIVASESSVEKTRETLVVFQDALAELEGPPDTLAVEDKERALAVATSTLQMALDDLAVLRQGASDIDIDNQRAQVALALQNLEQAKYDLADLIAPVDDVLVEDQDKQVELAASTLAKAEGDLEELLDGGDGAELDSAVLDVEVARLNLEDLKADLASMRLGPDPLDLALRQADVASAVATLEQVEQRLIDATIIAPWAGFVSAINVEIGQAVNSNAPIMEVVDTSVVEVDGIVDEIDVLFVQVGSTALVSMDALPGEILAGSVSYIASEARTQQGVVSYPVRIQVEPPQGLELPEGLSAVASVVIREDRGVLMVPIQSLYGSFDEPSVKVMDNGNVVDRQVVLGNSDDFWTVIVDGLNEGETVIMESQETQSDRFQFGGGGYRRLQGGGGTATFAIPSGGGRGGR
;
A
#
# COMPACT_ATOMS: atom_id res chain seq x y z
N MET A 1 -8.07 50.19 -63.29
CA MET A 1 -7.51 50.48 -64.63
C MET A 1 -7.77 49.28 -65.53
N GLY A 2 -8.61 49.42 -66.55
CA GLY A 2 -8.96 48.32 -67.45
C GLY A 2 -9.85 48.77 -68.61
N THR A 3 -9.20 49.20 -69.70
CA THR A 3 -9.70 49.23 -71.09
C THR A 3 -11.04 49.90 -71.40
N LEU A 4 -11.03 51.21 -71.58
CA LEU A 4 -11.90 51.91 -72.54
C LEU A 4 -11.03 52.87 -73.34
N THR A 5 -10.75 52.57 -74.62
CA THR A 5 -10.64 53.53 -75.74
C THR A 5 -10.05 52.87 -76.99
N SER A 6 -10.93 52.37 -77.86
CA SER A 6 -10.78 52.56 -79.32
C SER A 6 -12.15 52.59 -80.01
N LEU A 7 -13.06 53.45 -79.52
CA LEU A 7 -14.30 53.74 -80.24
C LEU A 7 -14.00 54.77 -81.33
N LYS A 8 -14.30 54.42 -82.58
CA LYS A 8 -14.12 55.32 -83.73
C LYS A 8 -15.14 56.47 -83.64
N PRO A 9 -14.81 57.69 -84.09
CA PRO A 9 -15.65 58.88 -83.88
C PRO A 9 -17.09 58.76 -84.40
N TRP A 10 -17.36 57.92 -85.39
CA TRP A 10 -18.71 57.66 -85.87
C TRP A 10 -19.57 56.81 -84.90
N GLN A 11 -18.94 55.96 -84.09
CA GLN A 11 -19.64 55.09 -83.13
C GLN A 11 -20.13 55.88 -81.91
N ALA A 12 -19.38 56.92 -81.50
CA ALA A 12 -19.81 57.84 -80.46
C ALA A 12 -21.04 58.67 -80.87
N VAL A 13 -21.12 59.08 -82.14
CA VAL A 13 -22.26 59.83 -82.68
C VAL A 13 -23.51 58.96 -82.77
N VAL A 14 -23.37 57.68 -83.15
CA VAL A 14 -24.51 56.73 -83.18
C VAL A 14 -25.00 56.42 -81.78
N LEU A 15 -24.10 56.23 -80.80
CA LEU A 15 -24.48 56.03 -79.39
C LEU A 15 -25.20 57.26 -78.81
N ALA A 16 -24.73 58.47 -79.12
CA ALA A 16 -25.41 59.69 -78.69
C ALA A 16 -26.80 59.84 -79.33
N ALA A 17 -26.97 59.47 -80.60
CA ALA A 17 -28.27 59.50 -81.28
C ALA A 17 -29.25 58.44 -80.74
N VAL A 18 -28.77 57.25 -80.40
CA VAL A 18 -29.60 56.18 -79.79
C VAL A 18 -30.03 56.55 -78.38
N VAL A 19 -29.15 57.19 -77.58
CA VAL A 19 -29.51 57.70 -76.25
C VAL A 19 -30.52 58.85 -76.35
N LEU A 20 -30.36 59.78 -77.30
CA LEU A 20 -31.29 60.90 -77.49
C LEU A 20 -32.66 60.48 -78.04
N ILE A 21 -32.73 59.47 -78.92
CA ILE A 21 -34.00 58.95 -79.44
C ILE A 21 -34.67 58.02 -78.42
N GLY A 22 -33.88 57.26 -77.63
CA GLY A 22 -34.38 56.39 -76.57
C GLY A 22 -34.97 57.15 -75.37
N PHE A 23 -34.33 58.26 -74.95
CA PHE A 23 -34.83 59.11 -73.86
C PHE A 23 -35.89 60.13 -74.33
N GLY A 24 -35.81 60.65 -75.56
CA GLY A 24 -36.78 61.62 -76.06
C GLY A 24 -38.10 61.00 -76.52
N GLY A 25 -38.08 59.78 -77.07
CA GLY A 25 -39.26 59.12 -77.66
C GLY A 25 -40.16 58.41 -76.65
N THR A 26 -39.64 58.00 -75.49
CA THR A 26 -40.41 57.31 -74.44
C THR A 26 -41.12 58.29 -73.49
N PHE A 27 -40.47 59.42 -73.17
CA PHE A 27 -41.06 60.44 -72.30
C PHE A 27 -42.20 61.23 -72.99
N GLY A 28 -42.09 61.49 -74.30
CA GLY A 28 -43.09 62.25 -75.06
C GLY A 28 -44.40 61.50 -75.37
N ILE A 29 -44.42 60.16 -75.30
CA ILE A 29 -45.61 59.33 -75.56
C ILE A 29 -46.32 58.94 -74.25
N TYR A 30 -45.59 58.81 -73.13
CA TYR A 30 -46.21 58.60 -71.82
C TYR A 30 -46.93 59.85 -71.31
N ALA A 31 -46.36 61.04 -71.51
CA ALA A 31 -46.94 62.31 -71.10
C ALA A 31 -48.19 62.75 -71.89
N LEU A 32 -48.55 62.04 -72.98
CA LEU A 32 -49.71 62.39 -73.82
C LEU A 32 -50.88 61.38 -73.71
N LEU A 33 -50.74 60.32 -72.91
CA LEU A 33 -51.72 59.23 -72.82
C LEU A 33 -52.18 58.89 -71.38
N THR A 34 -51.62 59.52 -70.34
CA THR A 34 -52.18 59.49 -68.99
C THR A 34 -52.88 60.81 -68.71
N GLY A 35 -54.22 60.76 -68.69
CA GLY A 35 -55.07 61.90 -68.37
C GLY A 35 -54.81 62.45 -66.97
N ASP A 36 -55.03 63.75 -66.85
CA ASP A 36 -55.03 64.52 -65.60
C ASP A 36 -55.80 63.80 -64.49
N ASP A 37 -55.06 63.36 -63.48
CA ASP A 37 -55.42 63.34 -62.06
C ASP A 37 -54.12 63.11 -61.26
N ALA A 38 -53.16 64.03 -61.37
CA ALA A 38 -51.97 64.05 -60.53
C ALA A 38 -52.29 64.90 -59.29
N VAL A 39 -52.31 64.26 -58.13
CA VAL A 39 -52.50 64.91 -56.83
C VAL A 39 -51.26 65.75 -56.52
N ASP A 40 -51.53 67.03 -56.24
CA ASP A 40 -50.56 68.07 -55.91
C ASP A 40 -49.91 67.74 -54.55
N LEU A 41 -48.68 67.24 -54.57
CA LEU A 41 -47.87 67.06 -53.37
C LEU A 41 -47.01 68.31 -53.18
N ASP A 42 -47.17 68.98 -52.03
CA ASP A 42 -46.34 70.12 -51.63
C ASP A 42 -44.84 69.74 -51.68
N GLY A 43 -43.99 70.69 -52.08
CA GLY A 43 -42.56 70.48 -52.41
C GLY A 43 -41.65 70.00 -51.27
N GLU A 44 -42.20 69.63 -50.12
CA GLU A 44 -41.50 69.20 -48.90
C GLU A 44 -41.79 67.72 -48.52
N GLN A 45 -42.55 67.01 -49.35
CA GLN A 45 -42.95 65.62 -49.11
C GLN A 45 -42.29 64.65 -50.10
N GLN A 46 -41.66 63.60 -49.57
CA GLN A 46 -41.05 62.52 -50.33
C GLN A 46 -41.84 61.22 -50.17
N LEU A 47 -42.09 60.56 -51.29
CA LEU A 47 -42.74 59.27 -51.35
C LEU A 47 -41.69 58.17 -51.19
N ILE A 48 -41.79 57.41 -50.11
CA ILE A 48 -40.88 56.30 -49.81
C ILE A 48 -41.68 54.99 -49.81
N PRO A 49 -41.27 53.98 -50.61
CA PRO A 49 -41.92 52.68 -50.58
C PRO A 49 -41.64 51.98 -49.24
N VAL A 50 -42.68 51.40 -48.65
CA VAL A 50 -42.58 50.46 -47.54
C VAL A 50 -41.81 49.26 -48.06
N GLN A 51 -40.63 49.05 -47.50
CA GLN A 51 -39.75 47.96 -47.90
C GLN A 51 -39.64 46.95 -46.77
N ARG A 52 -39.45 45.69 -47.16
CA ARG A 52 -39.12 44.63 -46.23
C ARG A 52 -37.60 44.56 -46.10
N GLY A 53 -37.10 44.56 -44.86
CA GLY A 53 -35.67 44.43 -44.59
C GLY A 53 -35.40 43.89 -43.20
N ASN A 54 -34.14 43.94 -42.80
CA ASN A 54 -33.71 43.55 -41.47
C ASN A 54 -33.35 44.81 -40.69
N LEU A 55 -33.94 44.99 -39.50
CA LEU A 55 -33.56 46.04 -38.57
C LEU A 55 -32.57 45.44 -37.55
N VAL A 56 -31.37 46.02 -37.44
CA VAL A 56 -30.31 45.54 -36.54
C VAL A 56 -29.96 46.64 -35.56
N ASN A 57 -30.14 46.40 -34.27
CA ASN A 57 -29.65 47.28 -33.22
C ASN A 57 -28.30 46.75 -32.73
N GLU A 58 -27.31 47.64 -32.68
CA GLU A 58 -25.93 47.29 -32.38
C GLU A 58 -25.35 48.19 -31.27
N VAL A 59 -24.44 47.64 -30.48
CA VAL A 59 -23.63 48.35 -29.50
C VAL A 59 -22.18 48.33 -29.95
N SER A 60 -21.53 49.49 -30.00
CA SER A 60 -20.13 49.60 -30.41
C SER A 60 -19.19 49.32 -29.25
N VAL A 61 -18.31 48.33 -29.43
CA VAL A 61 -17.24 47.98 -28.48
C VAL A 61 -15.91 48.39 -29.11
N ASN A 62 -15.21 49.32 -28.46
CA ASN A 62 -13.89 49.75 -28.90
C ASN A 62 -12.83 49.02 -28.09
N GLY A 63 -11.84 48.44 -28.77
CA GLY A 63 -10.82 47.62 -28.13
C GLY A 63 -9.58 47.41 -28.99
N SER A 64 -8.75 46.48 -28.56
CA SER A 64 -7.57 46.04 -29.30
C SER A 64 -7.50 44.52 -29.40
N VAL A 65 -6.88 44.02 -30.46
CA VAL A 65 -6.60 42.60 -30.65
C VAL A 65 -5.68 42.09 -29.55
N LEU A 66 -6.03 40.96 -28.96
CA LEU A 66 -5.32 40.26 -27.90
C LEU A 66 -5.32 38.76 -28.19
N PHE A 67 -4.20 38.12 -27.84
CA PHE A 67 -4.10 36.68 -27.78
C PHE A 67 -4.16 36.22 -26.30
N PRO A 68 -5.24 35.54 -25.88
CA PRO A 68 -5.47 35.22 -24.49
C PRO A 68 -4.55 34.09 -23.98
N ASN A 69 -4.07 33.24 -24.88
CA ASN A 69 -3.27 32.06 -24.56
C ASN A 69 -1.78 32.39 -24.73
N ARG A 70 -1.07 32.51 -23.59
CA ARG A 70 0.38 32.76 -23.55
C ARG A 70 1.02 31.95 -22.43
N GLU A 71 2.26 31.51 -22.64
CA GLU A 71 3.02 30.78 -21.64
C GLU A 71 4.45 31.28 -21.56
N THR A 72 4.91 31.49 -20.33
CA THR A 72 6.30 31.80 -20.02
C THR A 72 7.07 30.50 -19.85
N LEU A 73 7.95 30.21 -20.79
CA LEU A 73 8.79 29.02 -20.77
C LEU A 73 10.04 29.28 -19.93
N THR A 74 10.43 28.25 -19.17
CA THR A 74 11.57 28.28 -18.26
C THR A 74 12.39 27.00 -18.40
N PHE A 75 13.70 27.06 -18.18
CA PHE A 75 14.46 25.83 -17.98
C PHE A 75 14.12 25.24 -16.61
N GLY A 76 13.78 23.95 -16.58
CA GLY A 76 13.50 23.21 -15.35
C GLY A 76 14.77 22.90 -14.54
N SER A 77 15.95 22.98 -15.16
CA SER A 77 17.26 22.81 -14.51
C SER A 77 18.14 24.08 -14.62
N GLN A 78 19.24 24.13 -13.87
CA GLN A 78 20.22 25.22 -13.95
C GLN A 78 21.27 24.91 -15.02
N GLY A 79 21.73 25.92 -15.75
CA GLY A 79 22.69 25.73 -16.84
C GLY A 79 23.11 27.03 -17.49
N THR A 80 23.97 26.93 -18.51
CA THR A 80 24.36 28.07 -19.35
C THR A 80 23.68 27.93 -20.70
N VAL A 81 22.98 28.97 -21.15
CA VAL A 81 22.31 28.96 -22.47
C VAL A 81 23.38 29.05 -23.56
N ALA A 82 23.43 28.09 -24.49
CA ALA A 82 24.36 28.13 -25.62
C ALA A 82 23.69 28.55 -26.92
N GLU A 83 22.46 28.09 -27.14
CA GLU A 83 21.76 28.31 -28.40
C GLU A 83 20.34 28.81 -28.15
N LEU A 84 19.99 29.86 -28.89
CA LEU A 84 18.63 30.33 -29.10
C LEU A 84 18.31 30.01 -30.56
N PHE A 85 17.36 29.10 -30.80
CA PHE A 85 16.98 28.66 -32.14
C PHE A 85 15.98 29.62 -32.81
N VAL A 86 15.48 30.59 -32.05
CA VAL A 86 14.43 31.51 -32.46
C VAL A 86 14.75 32.95 -32.09
N GLU A 87 14.19 33.88 -32.86
CA GLU A 87 14.23 35.32 -32.61
C GLU A 87 12.87 35.83 -32.10
N GLU A 88 12.86 36.99 -31.42
CA GLU A 88 11.62 37.66 -31.03
C GLU A 88 10.77 37.98 -32.28
N GLY A 89 9.49 37.63 -32.23
CA GLY A 89 8.55 37.75 -33.34
C GLY A 89 8.60 36.61 -34.36
N GLN A 90 9.43 35.58 -34.15
CA GLN A 90 9.46 34.39 -35.01
C GLN A 90 8.27 33.47 -34.76
N ARG A 91 7.75 32.88 -35.84
CA ARG A 91 6.72 31.83 -35.80
C ARG A 91 7.35 30.48 -35.50
N VAL A 92 6.71 29.72 -34.63
CA VAL A 92 7.14 28.37 -34.21
C VAL A 92 5.98 27.39 -34.32
N GLU A 93 6.29 26.13 -34.60
CA GLU A 93 5.34 25.01 -34.54
C GLU A 93 5.45 24.28 -33.20
N GLN A 94 4.45 23.46 -32.89
CA GLN A 94 4.46 22.66 -31.66
C GLN A 94 5.67 21.70 -31.66
N PHE A 95 6.37 21.62 -30.53
CA PHE A 95 7.61 20.86 -30.33
C PHE A 95 8.87 21.40 -31.01
N ASP A 96 8.80 22.56 -31.68
CA ASP A 96 10.03 23.20 -32.17
C ASP A 96 10.98 23.52 -31.01
N PRO A 97 12.28 23.19 -31.13
CA PRO A 97 13.26 23.59 -30.13
C PRO A 97 13.46 25.11 -30.20
N LEU A 98 13.43 25.76 -29.03
CA LEU A 98 13.48 27.22 -28.92
C LEU A 98 14.78 27.70 -28.28
N ALA A 99 15.24 27.00 -27.24
CA ALA A 99 16.49 27.29 -26.56
C ALA A 99 17.09 26.02 -25.97
N ALA A 100 18.42 25.93 -25.91
CA ALA A 100 19.12 24.80 -25.31
C ALA A 100 20.32 25.25 -24.46
N PHE A 101 20.64 24.44 -23.45
CA PHE A 101 21.89 24.58 -22.71
C PHE A 101 23.12 24.21 -23.54
N ASP A 102 24.28 24.62 -23.04
CA ASP A 102 25.56 24.26 -23.63
C ASP A 102 25.83 22.76 -23.60
N SER A 103 26.62 22.31 -24.57
CA SER A 103 26.97 20.90 -24.74
C SER A 103 27.60 20.29 -23.50
N ASP A 104 28.31 21.09 -22.69
CA ASP A 104 28.92 20.61 -21.45
C ASP A 104 27.88 20.33 -20.36
N THR A 105 26.84 21.18 -20.24
CA THR A 105 25.70 20.94 -19.33
C THR A 105 24.89 19.73 -19.78
N ILE A 106 24.57 19.62 -21.07
CA ILE A 106 23.83 18.48 -21.62
C ILE A 106 24.63 17.18 -21.43
N ALA A 107 25.92 17.16 -21.79
CA ALA A 107 26.78 15.99 -21.57
C ALA A 107 26.97 15.66 -20.07
N GLY A 108 26.84 16.65 -19.18
CA GLY A 108 26.77 16.43 -17.73
C GLY A 108 25.50 15.68 -17.32
N LEU A 109 24.35 16.10 -17.84
CA LEU A 109 23.05 15.49 -17.57
C LEU A 109 22.93 14.09 -18.21
N GLU A 110 23.42 13.88 -19.43
CA GLU A 110 23.46 12.56 -20.07
C GLU A 110 24.32 11.57 -19.28
N ARG A 111 25.48 12.01 -18.75
CA ARG A 111 26.28 11.18 -17.85
C ARG A 111 25.56 10.87 -16.56
N ALA A 112 24.79 11.82 -16.02
CA ALA A 112 23.98 11.58 -14.83
C ALA A 112 22.85 10.57 -15.10
N VAL A 113 22.20 10.62 -16.27
CA VAL A 113 21.21 9.60 -16.69
C VAL A 113 21.88 8.23 -16.81
N ALA A 114 23.05 8.16 -17.47
CA ALA A 114 23.79 6.92 -17.61
C ALA A 114 24.17 6.31 -16.24
N GLN A 115 24.59 7.14 -15.29
CA GLN A 115 24.88 6.71 -13.93
C GLN A 115 23.62 6.22 -13.21
N ALA A 116 22.51 6.96 -13.26
CA ALA A 116 21.25 6.57 -12.63
C ALA A 116 20.70 5.25 -13.18
N ARG A 117 20.90 4.95 -14.47
CA ARG A 117 20.56 3.65 -15.08
C ARG A 117 21.43 2.51 -14.56
N VAL A 118 22.72 2.76 -14.34
CA VAL A 118 23.63 1.78 -13.71
C VAL A 118 23.20 1.53 -12.27
N ASP A 119 22.86 2.58 -11.52
CA ASP A 119 22.41 2.47 -10.13
C ASP A 119 21.10 1.69 -10.02
N LEU A 120 20.13 1.95 -10.93
CA LEU A 120 18.89 1.18 -11.03
C LEU A 120 19.17 -0.29 -11.33
N ARG A 121 20.04 -0.58 -12.29
CA ARG A 121 20.42 -1.95 -12.62
C ARG A 121 21.07 -2.66 -11.43
N ASN A 122 21.98 -2.01 -10.72
CA ASN A 122 22.62 -2.60 -9.54
C ASN A 122 21.59 -2.88 -8.42
N ALA A 123 20.63 -1.98 -8.21
CA ALA A 123 19.55 -2.18 -7.24
C ALA A 123 18.61 -3.33 -7.66
N GLN A 124 18.34 -3.47 -8.95
CA GLN A 124 17.54 -4.58 -9.50
C GLN A 124 18.29 -5.91 -9.41
N ASP A 125 19.58 -5.95 -9.74
CA ASP A 125 20.43 -7.13 -9.61
C ASP A 125 20.49 -7.58 -8.13
N ALA A 126 20.66 -6.63 -7.19
CA ALA A 126 20.66 -6.93 -5.75
C ALA A 126 19.29 -7.38 -5.21
N LEU A 127 18.18 -6.94 -5.80
CA LEU A 127 16.84 -7.42 -5.47
C LEU A 127 16.58 -8.81 -6.07
N ALA A 128 17.07 -9.07 -7.28
CA ALA A 128 16.97 -10.36 -7.95
C ALA A 128 17.71 -11.45 -7.16
N ASP A 129 18.88 -11.13 -6.62
CA ASP A 129 19.63 -11.98 -5.68
C ASP A 129 18.83 -12.37 -4.42
N LEU A 130 17.70 -11.69 -4.14
CA LEU A 130 16.83 -11.93 -2.98
C LEU A 130 15.48 -12.62 -3.28
N SER A 131 15.26 -13.15 -4.49
CA SER A 131 13.93 -13.62 -4.92
C SER A 131 13.67 -15.13 -4.77
N ASP A 132 14.43 -15.83 -3.92
CA ASP A 132 14.16 -17.21 -3.49
C ASP A 132 13.23 -17.19 -2.22
N PRO A 133 12.41 -18.17 -1.84
CA PRO A 133 11.30 -17.93 -0.90
C PRO A 133 11.60 -18.06 0.62
N SER A 134 11.48 -16.94 1.35
CA SER A 134 11.13 -16.71 2.77
C SER A 134 11.63 -17.63 3.91
N ALA A 135 12.87 -17.40 4.36
CA ALA A 135 13.52 -18.12 5.45
C ALA A 135 13.06 -17.74 6.88
N LEU A 136 12.60 -16.51 7.13
CA LEU A 136 12.44 -16.05 8.52
C LEU A 136 11.19 -16.59 9.21
N ASP A 137 10.04 -16.58 8.53
CA ASP A 137 8.78 -17.04 9.11
C ASP A 137 8.71 -18.57 9.16
N ILE A 138 9.26 -19.24 8.14
CA ILE A 138 9.40 -20.70 8.11
C ILE A 138 10.51 -21.14 9.07
N ALA A 139 11.71 -20.53 9.14
CA ALA A 139 12.70 -20.93 10.14
C ALA A 139 12.27 -20.61 11.57
N GLN A 140 11.49 -19.54 11.79
CA GLN A 140 10.90 -19.29 13.10
C GLN A 140 9.81 -20.30 13.42
N LEU A 141 8.96 -20.69 12.46
CA LEU A 141 7.94 -21.73 12.63
C LEU A 141 8.56 -23.13 12.76
N GLU A 142 9.58 -23.48 12.00
CA GLU A 142 10.35 -24.73 12.06
C GLU A 142 11.17 -24.81 13.35
N SER A 143 11.78 -23.71 13.80
CA SER A 143 12.40 -23.60 15.13
C SER A 143 11.35 -23.73 16.24
N ASN A 144 10.15 -23.17 16.05
CA ASN A 144 9.03 -23.35 16.97
C ASN A 144 8.47 -24.78 16.94
N ILE A 145 8.45 -25.46 15.78
CA ILE A 145 8.02 -26.86 15.61
C ILE A 145 9.06 -27.79 16.24
N ALA A 146 10.35 -27.58 15.99
CA ALA A 146 11.45 -28.32 16.60
C ALA A 146 11.45 -28.13 18.12
N GLY A 147 11.33 -26.88 18.58
CA GLY A 147 11.18 -26.56 20.00
C GLY A 147 9.93 -27.20 20.62
N ALA A 148 8.77 -27.15 19.96
CA ALA A 148 7.54 -27.77 20.42
C ALA A 148 7.60 -29.31 20.40
N SER A 149 8.29 -29.91 19.42
CA SER A 149 8.51 -31.35 19.31
C SER A 149 9.43 -31.85 20.43
N ILE A 150 10.52 -31.14 20.71
CA ILE A 150 11.42 -31.47 21.84
C ILE A 150 10.66 -31.40 23.17
N VAL A 151 9.79 -30.40 23.33
CA VAL A 151 8.96 -30.28 24.55
C VAL A 151 7.88 -31.35 24.59
N PHE A 152 7.30 -31.73 23.45
CA PHE A 152 6.32 -32.81 23.35
C PHE A 152 6.95 -34.17 23.69
N ASP A 153 8.10 -34.49 23.11
CA ASP A 153 8.86 -35.71 23.38
C ASP A 153 9.26 -35.78 24.85
N LYS A 154 9.78 -34.69 25.43
CA LYS A 154 10.06 -34.62 26.88
C LYS A 154 8.82 -34.83 27.74
N ALA A 155 7.66 -34.30 27.33
CA ALA A 155 6.41 -34.49 28.06
C ALA A 155 5.89 -35.94 27.94
N VAL A 156 6.09 -36.58 26.78
CA VAL A 156 5.76 -38.00 26.54
C VAL A 156 6.70 -38.91 27.31
N ASP A 157 8.00 -38.65 27.30
CA ASP A 157 9.01 -39.37 28.08
C ASP A 157 8.76 -39.21 29.58
N GLN A 158 8.40 -38.02 30.03
CA GLN A 158 8.02 -37.77 31.43
C GLN A 158 6.72 -38.49 31.78
N LEU A 159 5.71 -38.54 30.90
CA LEU A 159 4.49 -39.33 31.11
C LEU A 159 4.78 -40.84 31.09
N GLY A 160 5.70 -41.29 30.24
CA GLY A 160 6.16 -42.69 30.18
C GLY A 160 6.89 -43.07 31.47
N ALA A 161 7.78 -42.20 31.95
CA ALA A 161 8.50 -42.36 33.21
C ALA A 161 7.58 -42.30 34.45
N LEU A 162 6.43 -41.64 34.36
CA LEU A 162 5.39 -41.57 35.41
C LEU A 162 4.37 -42.72 35.34
N LYS A 163 4.29 -43.43 34.20
CA LYS A 163 3.45 -44.64 34.03
C LYS A 163 4.15 -45.90 34.56
N ASP A 164 5.47 -45.84 34.74
CA ASP A 164 6.21 -46.67 35.68
C ASP A 164 6.20 -45.97 37.06
N PRO A 165 6.09 -46.69 38.19
CA PRO A 165 5.70 -46.14 39.49
C PRO A 165 6.85 -45.39 40.20
N GLU A 166 7.43 -44.37 39.56
CA GLU A 166 8.39 -43.48 40.19
C GLU A 166 7.90 -42.02 40.20
N ASP A 167 7.84 -41.48 41.41
CA ASP A 167 7.18 -40.24 41.80
C ASP A 167 7.71 -38.95 41.13
N LEU A 168 6.98 -37.83 41.34
CA LEU A 168 7.31 -36.50 40.79
C LEU A 168 8.76 -36.04 41.10
N ASP A 169 9.29 -36.38 42.27
CA ASP A 169 10.66 -36.04 42.70
C ASP A 169 11.73 -36.85 41.95
N VAL A 170 11.40 -38.09 41.57
CA VAL A 170 12.25 -38.92 40.71
C VAL A 170 12.21 -38.39 39.28
N SER A 171 11.04 -37.97 38.80
CA SER A 171 10.89 -37.33 37.50
C SER A 171 11.68 -36.01 37.39
N GLN A 172 11.66 -35.17 38.43
CA GLN A 172 12.49 -33.95 38.48
C GLN A 172 13.98 -34.27 38.55
N ALA A 173 14.37 -35.31 39.29
CA ALA A 173 15.77 -35.75 39.34
C ALA A 173 16.25 -36.35 38.01
N LYS A 174 15.42 -37.14 37.31
CA LYS A 174 15.69 -37.66 35.95
C LYS A 174 15.86 -36.52 34.95
N ALA A 175 14.99 -35.51 34.99
CA ALA A 175 15.12 -34.31 34.15
C ALA A 175 16.41 -33.52 34.45
N LYS A 176 16.84 -33.47 35.71
CA LYS A 176 18.11 -32.85 36.12
C LYS A 176 19.33 -33.65 35.64
N VAL A 177 19.26 -34.98 35.62
CA VAL A 177 20.30 -35.85 35.03
C VAL A 177 20.39 -35.64 33.52
N ALA A 178 19.26 -35.61 32.82
CA ALA A 178 19.21 -35.39 31.36
C ALA A 178 19.78 -34.02 30.96
N THR A 179 19.37 -32.94 31.64
CA THR A 179 19.88 -31.58 31.40
C THR A 179 21.38 -31.46 31.71
N SER A 180 21.85 -32.08 32.80
CA SER A 180 23.28 -32.08 33.16
C SER A 180 24.12 -32.93 32.21
N ARG A 181 23.57 -34.00 31.65
CA ARG A 181 24.20 -34.83 30.60
C ARG A 181 24.37 -34.05 29.30
N ALA A 182 23.33 -33.34 28.86
CA ALA A 182 23.41 -32.48 27.68
C ALA A 182 24.47 -31.38 27.83
N ALA A 183 24.53 -30.74 29.01
CA ALA A 183 25.57 -29.75 29.32
C ALA A 183 26.99 -30.35 29.29
N LEU A 184 27.14 -31.60 29.75
CA LEU A 184 28.41 -32.34 29.67
C LEU A 184 28.82 -32.61 28.23
N LEU A 185 27.91 -33.11 27.39
CA LEU A 185 28.16 -33.38 25.97
C LEU A 185 28.55 -32.10 25.21
N ASN A 186 27.82 -31.00 25.40
CA ASN A 186 28.16 -29.71 24.79
C ASN A 186 29.53 -29.19 25.24
N ALA A 187 29.90 -29.40 26.51
CA ALA A 187 31.21 -29.00 27.01
C ALA A 187 32.33 -29.89 26.44
N GLN A 188 32.06 -31.18 26.18
CA GLN A 188 32.99 -32.10 25.50
C GLN A 188 33.17 -31.72 24.04
N GLU A 189 32.09 -31.43 23.32
CA GLU A 189 32.11 -31.00 21.92
C GLU A 189 32.83 -29.66 21.74
N LYS A 190 32.58 -28.71 22.64
CA LYS A 190 33.29 -27.43 22.66
C LYS A 190 34.79 -27.61 22.91
N LEU A 191 35.18 -28.58 23.74
CA LEU A 191 36.60 -28.88 23.93
C LEU A 191 37.19 -29.60 22.70
N SER A 192 36.48 -30.57 22.12
CA SER A 192 36.95 -31.31 20.94
C SER A 192 37.16 -30.39 19.74
N THR A 193 36.19 -29.51 19.45
CA THR A 193 36.29 -28.50 18.38
C THR A 193 37.44 -27.51 18.55
N LEU A 194 37.82 -27.20 19.79
CA LEU A 194 38.97 -26.33 20.09
C LEU A 194 40.31 -27.10 20.08
N THR A 195 40.30 -28.41 20.34
CA THR A 195 41.50 -29.26 20.36
C THR A 195 41.79 -29.98 19.05
N ASP A 196 40.80 -30.11 18.16
CA ASP A 196 41.01 -30.70 16.84
C ASP A 196 41.79 -29.72 15.95
N PRO A 197 42.87 -30.17 15.30
CA PRO A 197 43.59 -29.34 14.35
C PRO A 197 42.66 -28.92 13.22
N ALA A 198 42.71 -27.63 12.83
CA ALA A 198 41.91 -27.07 11.75
C ALA A 198 41.75 -28.06 10.59
N THR A 199 40.50 -28.38 10.25
CA THR A 199 40.18 -29.41 9.25
C THR A 199 40.99 -29.18 7.98
N GLY A 200 41.48 -30.26 7.36
CA GLY A 200 42.25 -30.17 6.12
C GLY A 200 41.52 -29.39 5.02
N GLN A 201 40.18 -29.34 5.07
CA GLN A 201 39.33 -28.55 4.18
C GLN A 201 39.37 -27.04 4.47
N ALA A 202 39.36 -26.61 5.73
CA ALA A 202 39.51 -25.20 6.11
C ALA A 202 40.90 -24.68 5.68
N VAL A 203 41.95 -25.47 5.92
CA VAL A 203 43.31 -25.17 5.46
C VAL A 203 43.38 -25.12 3.94
N ALA A 204 42.82 -26.11 3.23
CA ALA A 204 42.82 -26.15 1.76
C ALA A 204 42.03 -24.98 1.14
N SER A 205 40.92 -24.57 1.74
CA SER A 205 40.12 -23.42 1.28
C SER A 205 40.87 -22.08 1.45
N ALA A 206 41.58 -21.93 2.56
CA ALA A 206 42.40 -20.76 2.82
C ALA A 206 43.65 -20.73 1.91
N GLU A 207 44.28 -21.88 1.66
CA GLU A 207 45.35 -22.02 0.66
C GLU A 207 44.86 -21.66 -0.76
N ALA A 208 43.66 -22.10 -1.13
CA ALA A 208 43.05 -21.76 -2.42
C ALA A 208 42.78 -20.24 -2.56
N ARG A 209 42.33 -19.58 -1.47
CA ARG A 209 42.12 -18.13 -1.43
C ARG A 209 43.44 -17.35 -1.56
N ILE A 210 44.51 -17.80 -0.91
CA ILE A 210 45.85 -17.23 -1.08
C ILE A 210 46.31 -17.36 -2.54
N ALA A 211 46.17 -18.55 -3.13
CA ALA A 211 46.57 -18.80 -4.52
C ALA A 211 45.78 -17.93 -5.52
N SER A 212 44.48 -17.76 -5.30
CA SER A 212 43.62 -16.89 -6.11
C SER A 212 44.03 -15.42 -6.00
N ASN A 213 44.26 -14.92 -4.78
CA ASN A 213 44.63 -13.52 -4.56
C ASN A 213 46.05 -13.21 -5.06
N GLN A 214 46.95 -14.19 -5.04
CA GLN A 214 48.28 -14.09 -5.64
C GLN A 214 48.21 -13.94 -7.17
N ASP A 215 47.36 -14.73 -7.84
CA ASP A 215 47.14 -14.62 -9.29
C ASP A 215 46.51 -13.27 -9.67
N ALA A 216 45.57 -12.77 -8.86
CA ALA A 216 44.97 -11.44 -9.06
C ALA A 216 46.00 -10.31 -8.93
N LEU A 217 46.89 -10.38 -7.94
CA LEU A 217 47.99 -9.44 -7.76
C LEU A 217 48.96 -9.48 -8.95
N GLN A 218 49.38 -10.66 -9.39
CA GLN A 218 50.26 -10.85 -10.54
C GLN A 218 49.66 -10.24 -11.82
N LYS A 219 48.36 -10.46 -12.07
CA LYS A 219 47.65 -9.89 -13.23
C LYS A 219 47.59 -8.35 -13.17
N ALA A 220 47.42 -7.78 -11.98
CA ALA A 220 47.42 -6.33 -11.79
C ALA A 220 48.81 -5.72 -12.05
N GLU A 221 49.88 -6.38 -11.59
CA GLU A 221 51.27 -5.97 -11.83
C GLU A 221 51.67 -6.06 -13.31
N ASP A 222 51.26 -7.13 -13.99
CA ASP A 222 51.47 -7.30 -15.44
C ASP A 222 50.73 -6.23 -16.24
N ALA A 223 49.51 -5.87 -15.84
CA ALA A 223 48.74 -4.81 -16.46
C ALA A 223 49.41 -3.44 -16.28
N LEU A 224 49.92 -3.14 -15.08
CA LEU A 224 50.70 -1.93 -14.83
C LEU A 224 51.98 -1.90 -15.68
N THR A 225 52.70 -3.02 -15.78
CA THR A 225 53.95 -3.13 -16.55
C THR A 225 53.72 -2.86 -18.05
N ARG A 226 52.61 -3.34 -18.64
CA ARG A 226 52.27 -3.04 -20.04
C ARG A 226 51.95 -1.56 -20.28
N LEU A 227 51.49 -0.85 -19.27
CA LEU A 227 51.12 0.57 -19.36
C LEU A 227 52.33 1.51 -19.22
N LEU A 228 53.44 1.04 -18.65
CA LEU A 228 54.69 1.82 -18.51
C LEU A 228 55.35 2.15 -19.87
N ASP A 229 54.94 1.50 -20.95
CA ASP A 229 55.40 1.77 -22.32
C ASP A 229 54.53 2.80 -23.08
N GLN A 230 53.48 3.37 -22.47
CA GLN A 230 52.55 4.35 -23.09
C GLN A 230 52.43 5.66 -22.28
N PRO A 231 52.14 6.83 -22.90
CA PRO A 231 52.33 8.16 -22.29
C PRO A 231 51.16 8.67 -21.41
N SER A 232 50.23 7.82 -20.97
CA SER A 232 49.00 8.24 -20.27
C SER A 232 49.14 8.16 -18.75
N SER A 233 49.17 9.32 -18.07
CA SER A 233 49.37 9.41 -16.61
C SER A 233 48.18 8.94 -15.77
N LEU A 234 46.96 8.93 -16.33
CA LEU A 234 45.75 8.51 -15.63
C LEU A 234 45.62 6.98 -15.57
N GLU A 235 45.94 6.29 -16.66
CA GLU A 235 45.86 4.83 -16.74
C GLU A 235 46.91 4.16 -15.85
N ILE A 236 48.09 4.77 -15.72
CA ILE A 236 49.13 4.35 -14.78
C ILE A 236 48.63 4.49 -13.34
N ALA A 237 48.03 5.63 -12.97
CA ALA A 237 47.51 5.84 -11.61
C ALA A 237 46.37 4.87 -11.25
N GLN A 238 45.50 4.54 -12.21
CA GLN A 238 44.44 3.54 -12.01
C GLN A 238 44.99 2.12 -11.90
N ALA A 239 46.04 1.78 -12.64
CA ALA A 239 46.70 0.50 -12.54
C ALA A 239 47.49 0.35 -11.22
N GLU A 240 48.14 1.42 -10.74
CA GLU A 240 48.80 1.45 -9.42
C GLU A 240 47.81 1.26 -8.26
N ALA A 241 46.61 1.84 -8.36
CA ALA A 241 45.53 1.63 -7.40
C ALA A 241 45.09 0.15 -7.37
N LYS A 242 44.87 -0.46 -8.53
CA LYS A 242 44.49 -1.89 -8.64
C LYS A 242 45.56 -2.84 -8.07
N VAL A 243 46.84 -2.54 -8.27
CA VAL A 243 47.95 -3.31 -7.63
C VAL A 243 47.90 -3.18 -6.12
N THR A 244 47.59 -1.99 -5.61
CA THR A 244 47.48 -1.75 -4.17
C THR A 244 46.30 -2.51 -3.55
N ASP A 245 45.14 -2.51 -4.19
CA ASP A 245 43.96 -3.25 -3.72
C ASP A 245 44.18 -4.77 -3.74
N ALA A 246 44.76 -5.29 -4.83
CA ALA A 246 45.07 -6.71 -4.95
C ALA A 246 46.11 -7.17 -3.92
N ARG A 247 47.07 -6.31 -3.57
CA ARG A 247 48.08 -6.58 -2.51
C ARG A 247 47.43 -6.67 -1.13
N ILE A 248 46.53 -5.74 -0.80
CA ILE A 248 45.80 -5.77 0.48
C ILE A 248 44.94 -7.04 0.60
N ALA A 249 44.27 -7.44 -0.49
CA ALA A 249 43.47 -8.66 -0.52
C ALA A 249 44.32 -9.93 -0.33
N PHE A 250 45.53 -9.96 -0.88
CA PHE A 250 46.48 -11.04 -0.66
C PHE A 250 46.97 -11.10 0.80
N GLU A 251 47.40 -9.98 1.37
CA GLU A 251 47.87 -9.89 2.76
C GLU A 251 46.79 -10.34 3.76
N ARG A 252 45.52 -9.94 3.57
CA ARG A 252 44.41 -10.41 4.42
C ARG A 252 44.14 -11.90 4.31
N ALA A 253 44.32 -12.48 3.12
CA ALA A 253 44.16 -13.92 2.92
C ALA A 253 45.26 -14.71 3.65
N GLU A 254 46.50 -14.20 3.67
CA GLU A 254 47.60 -14.78 4.46
C GLU A 254 47.36 -14.66 5.98
N GLU A 255 46.82 -13.53 6.44
CA GLU A 255 46.44 -13.33 7.84
C GLU A 255 45.36 -14.35 8.27
N THR A 256 44.30 -14.46 7.48
CA THR A 256 43.20 -15.43 7.72
C THR A 256 43.72 -16.88 7.75
N PHE A 257 44.62 -17.24 6.84
CA PHE A 257 45.26 -18.57 6.84
C PHE A 257 46.12 -18.81 8.08
N THR A 258 46.83 -17.77 8.53
CA THR A 258 47.66 -17.84 9.74
C THR A 258 46.81 -18.02 10.98
N GLU A 259 45.65 -17.37 11.06
CA GLU A 259 44.66 -17.55 12.14
C GLU A 259 44.07 -18.97 12.13
N ILE A 260 43.66 -19.47 10.96
CA ILE A 260 43.16 -20.84 10.79
C ILE A 260 44.22 -21.88 11.20
N LYS A 261 45.50 -21.62 10.89
CA LYS A 261 46.61 -22.51 11.24
C LYS A 261 47.07 -22.40 12.69
N ALA A 262 46.84 -21.26 13.35
CA ALA A 262 47.22 -21.03 14.74
C ALA A 262 46.34 -21.81 15.73
N GLY A 263 45.12 -22.20 15.34
CA GLY A 263 44.18 -22.95 16.18
C GLY A 263 43.67 -22.16 17.38
N ALA A 264 42.91 -22.82 18.27
CA ALA A 264 42.41 -22.19 19.49
C ALA A 264 43.55 -21.79 20.45
N THR A 265 43.41 -20.65 21.12
CA THR A 265 44.41 -20.16 22.09
C THR A 265 44.46 -21.04 23.35
N GLU A 266 45.62 -21.12 24.02
CA GLU A 266 45.78 -21.83 25.30
C GLU A 266 44.72 -21.40 26.35
N THR A 267 44.33 -20.13 26.35
CA THR A 267 43.27 -19.61 27.23
C THR A 267 41.90 -20.17 26.89
N GLN A 268 41.54 -20.27 25.61
CA GLN A 268 40.26 -20.84 25.17
C GLN A 268 40.17 -22.34 25.48
N ILE A 269 41.27 -23.07 25.32
CA ILE A 269 41.35 -24.49 25.69
C ILE A 269 41.24 -24.66 27.21
N ALA A 270 41.91 -23.80 27.99
CA ALA A 270 41.82 -23.80 29.45
C ALA A 270 40.39 -23.51 29.94
N ASP A 271 39.71 -22.52 29.34
CA ASP A 271 38.32 -22.17 29.67
C ASP A 271 37.33 -23.29 29.29
N ALA A 272 37.53 -23.93 28.14
CA ALA A 272 36.72 -25.08 27.73
C ALA A 272 36.96 -26.31 28.62
N THR A 273 38.21 -26.54 29.03
CA THR A 273 38.56 -27.62 29.97
C THR A 273 37.92 -27.40 31.35
N LEU A 274 37.93 -26.16 31.85
CA LEU A 274 37.24 -25.79 33.08
C LEU A 274 35.72 -25.95 32.95
N GLY A 275 35.15 -25.57 31.81
CA GLY A 275 33.73 -25.77 31.50
C GLY A 275 33.33 -27.26 31.53
N LEU A 276 34.17 -28.13 30.99
CA LEU A 276 33.99 -29.58 31.02
C LEU A 276 34.01 -30.13 32.46
N GLU A 277 34.98 -29.72 33.27
CA GLU A 277 35.10 -30.16 34.67
C GLU A 277 33.88 -29.75 35.52
N ILE A 278 33.36 -28.53 35.29
CA ILE A 278 32.14 -28.04 35.93
C ILE A 278 30.92 -28.87 35.51
N ALA A 279 30.75 -29.10 34.20
CA ALA A 279 29.61 -29.87 33.69
C ALA A 279 29.65 -31.33 34.19
N GLN A 280 30.82 -31.93 34.29
CA GLN A 280 31.00 -33.29 34.80
C GLN A 280 30.66 -33.41 36.29
N THR A 281 31.02 -32.39 37.08
CA THR A 281 30.64 -32.29 38.50
C THR A 281 29.13 -32.14 38.67
N GLN A 282 28.48 -31.33 37.83
CA GLN A 282 27.02 -31.15 37.85
C GLN A 282 26.27 -32.43 37.49
N PHE A 283 26.75 -33.17 36.48
CA PHE A 283 26.19 -34.46 36.09
C PHE A 283 26.28 -35.48 37.23
N SER A 284 27.47 -35.63 37.86
CA SER A 284 27.64 -36.56 38.98
C SER A 284 26.75 -36.24 40.19
N ASN A 285 26.54 -34.95 40.49
CA ASN A 285 25.62 -34.54 41.56
C ASN A 285 24.15 -34.85 41.23
N ALA A 286 23.75 -34.66 39.97
CA ALA A 286 22.40 -35.00 39.51
C ALA A 286 22.13 -36.51 39.59
N GLU A 287 23.11 -37.36 39.25
CA GLU A 287 23.00 -38.82 39.38
C GLU A 287 22.86 -39.26 40.84
N ALA A 288 23.62 -38.64 41.76
CA ALA A 288 23.52 -38.93 43.18
C ALA A 288 22.16 -38.53 43.78
N GLU A 289 21.56 -37.45 43.29
CA GLU A 289 20.23 -36.96 43.69
C GLU A 289 19.11 -37.85 43.17
N LEU A 290 19.20 -38.34 41.93
CA LEU A 290 18.29 -39.35 41.38
C LEU A 290 18.31 -40.64 42.20
N ALA A 291 19.51 -41.16 42.48
CA ALA A 291 19.66 -42.38 43.28
C ALA A 291 19.08 -42.25 44.70
N PHE A 292 19.17 -41.06 45.31
CA PHE A 292 18.58 -40.78 46.62
C PHE A 292 17.04 -40.72 46.56
N ASN A 293 16.48 -40.03 45.56
CA ASN A 293 15.03 -39.85 45.43
C ASN A 293 14.30 -41.16 45.05
N THR A 294 14.92 -42.01 44.24
CA THR A 294 14.38 -43.34 43.90
C THR A 294 14.25 -44.23 45.16
N SER A 295 15.22 -44.18 46.08
CA SER A 295 15.20 -45.01 47.30
C SER A 295 14.22 -44.54 48.38
N ASP A 296 13.78 -43.27 48.35
CA ASP A 296 12.97 -42.66 49.41
C ASP A 296 11.45 -42.93 49.23
N TRP A 297 10.99 -43.11 47.99
CA TRP A 297 9.57 -43.29 47.68
C TRP A 297 9.06 -44.73 47.84
N ASP A 298 9.83 -45.73 47.39
CA ASP A 298 9.57 -47.14 47.70
C ASP A 298 9.44 -47.33 49.22
N SER A 299 10.34 -46.71 49.98
CA SER A 299 10.31 -46.71 51.45
C SER A 299 9.06 -46.04 52.05
N LYS A 300 8.55 -44.96 51.45
CA LYS A 300 7.34 -44.25 51.94
C LYS A 300 6.05 -45.01 51.65
N LEU A 301 5.92 -45.60 50.46
CA LEU A 301 4.73 -46.38 50.08
C LEU A 301 4.68 -47.69 50.86
N ASP A 302 5.80 -48.41 50.96
CA ASP A 302 5.92 -49.62 51.79
C ASP A 302 5.61 -49.28 53.25
N SER A 303 6.15 -48.18 53.78
CA SER A 303 5.88 -47.78 55.17
C SER A 303 4.43 -47.37 55.42
N ALA A 304 3.77 -46.70 54.46
CA ALA A 304 2.36 -46.33 54.58
C ALA A 304 1.42 -47.53 54.45
N SER A 305 1.73 -48.46 53.55
CA SER A 305 1.01 -49.73 53.38
C SER A 305 1.15 -50.61 54.63
N ASP A 306 2.37 -50.81 55.13
CA ASP A 306 2.66 -51.56 56.36
C ASP A 306 1.93 -50.96 57.58
N GLN A 307 1.86 -49.63 57.67
CA GLN A 307 1.14 -48.94 58.74
C GLN A 307 -0.37 -49.15 58.65
N ALA A 308 -0.95 -49.15 57.44
CA ALA A 308 -2.38 -49.39 57.24
C ALA A 308 -2.76 -50.86 57.52
N GLU A 309 -1.96 -51.82 57.06
CA GLU A 309 -2.15 -53.24 57.36
C GLU A 309 -2.09 -53.48 58.87
N LYS A 310 -1.06 -52.94 59.53
CA LYS A 310 -0.90 -53.06 60.98
C LYS A 310 -2.05 -52.41 61.76
N ALA A 311 -2.49 -51.21 61.39
CA ALA A 311 -3.60 -50.54 62.06
C ALA A 311 -4.94 -51.27 61.87
N THR A 312 -5.12 -51.91 60.71
CA THR A 312 -6.27 -52.79 60.43
C THR A 312 -6.25 -54.01 61.35
N ASP A 313 -5.11 -54.68 61.45
CA ASP A 313 -4.94 -55.84 62.33
C ASP A 313 -5.12 -55.47 63.81
N ASP A 314 -4.51 -54.38 64.27
CA ASP A 314 -4.64 -53.88 65.65
C ASP A 314 -6.11 -53.60 65.99
N TYR A 315 -6.88 -53.05 65.05
CA TYR A 315 -8.31 -52.77 65.24
C TYR A 315 -9.18 -54.03 65.28
N LEU A 316 -8.92 -55.01 64.40
CA LEU A 316 -9.56 -56.33 64.45
C LEU A 316 -9.25 -57.06 65.77
N VAL A 317 -8.02 -56.92 66.25
CA VAL A 317 -7.57 -57.52 67.52
C VAL A 317 -8.35 -56.94 68.70
N GLU A 318 -8.66 -55.63 68.73
CA GLU A 318 -9.45 -55.04 69.81
C GLU A 318 -10.89 -55.58 69.86
N PHE A 319 -11.55 -55.77 68.71
CA PHE A 319 -12.86 -56.42 68.66
C PHE A 319 -12.82 -57.89 69.11
N ARG A 320 -11.80 -58.65 68.67
CA ARG A 320 -11.60 -60.03 69.11
C ARG A 320 -11.29 -60.10 70.60
N LYS A 321 -10.49 -59.17 71.11
CA LYS A 321 -10.10 -59.09 72.52
C LYS A 321 -11.32 -58.87 73.39
N TRP A 322 -12.15 -57.87 73.11
CA TRP A 322 -13.28 -57.50 73.96
C TRP A 322 -14.50 -58.41 73.77
N LEU A 323 -14.86 -58.74 72.53
CA LEU A 323 -16.12 -59.41 72.22
C LEU A 323 -15.93 -60.85 71.71
N GLY A 324 -14.70 -61.28 71.41
CA GLY A 324 -14.42 -62.60 70.84
C GLY A 324 -14.90 -62.78 69.40
N ILE A 325 -15.23 -61.68 68.72
CA ILE A 325 -15.75 -61.70 67.35
C ILE A 325 -14.61 -61.74 66.33
N ASN A 326 -14.88 -62.39 65.19
CA ASN A 326 -13.96 -62.42 64.06
C ASN A 326 -14.55 -61.59 62.92
N LEU A 327 -14.12 -60.33 62.86
CA LEU A 327 -14.41 -59.43 61.76
C LEU A 327 -13.34 -59.58 60.66
N THR A 328 -13.68 -59.15 59.45
CA THR A 328 -12.75 -58.97 58.34
C THR A 328 -12.53 -57.49 58.08
N ALA A 329 -11.50 -57.14 57.29
CA ALA A 329 -11.26 -55.75 56.90
C ALA A 329 -12.45 -55.08 56.19
N GLN A 330 -13.34 -55.87 55.56
CA GLN A 330 -14.55 -55.36 54.90
C GLN A 330 -15.67 -54.97 55.88
N ASP A 331 -15.61 -55.48 57.11
CA ASP A 331 -16.61 -55.22 58.16
C ASP A 331 -16.26 -54.01 59.04
N LEU A 332 -15.06 -53.45 58.84
CA LEU A 332 -14.53 -52.35 59.64
C LEU A 332 -15.03 -50.97 59.17
N ASN A 333 -15.14 -50.06 60.13
CA ASN A 333 -15.38 -48.64 59.92
C ASN A 333 -14.58 -47.83 60.94
N GLY A 334 -14.11 -46.64 60.57
CA GLY A 334 -13.38 -45.74 61.47
C GLY A 334 -14.13 -45.40 62.77
N ASP A 335 -15.46 -45.47 62.74
CA ASP A 335 -16.30 -45.36 63.93
C ASP A 335 -16.71 -46.75 64.47
N PRO A 336 -16.22 -47.19 65.65
CA PRO A 336 -16.58 -48.50 66.21
C PRO A 336 -18.06 -48.63 66.55
N ASP A 337 -18.76 -47.53 66.82
CA ASP A 337 -20.18 -47.57 67.16
C ASP A 337 -21.01 -48.04 65.94
N VAL A 338 -20.56 -47.72 64.71
CA VAL A 338 -21.15 -48.21 63.46
C VAL A 338 -20.90 -49.71 63.27
N VAL A 339 -19.68 -50.17 63.57
CA VAL A 339 -19.31 -51.59 63.49
C VAL A 339 -20.16 -52.40 64.48
N LEU A 340 -20.25 -51.96 65.74
CA LEU A 340 -21.04 -52.60 66.79
C LEU A 340 -22.54 -52.63 66.45
N ALA A 341 -23.09 -51.51 65.95
CA ALA A 341 -24.48 -51.44 65.53
C ALA A 341 -24.78 -52.39 64.36
N SER A 342 -23.86 -52.50 63.39
CA SER A 342 -24.00 -53.41 62.25
C SER A 342 -23.95 -54.89 62.68
N ALA A 343 -23.19 -55.19 63.73
CA ALA A 343 -23.13 -56.51 64.37
C ALA A 343 -24.29 -56.77 65.36
N GLY A 344 -25.15 -55.78 65.63
CA GLY A 344 -26.26 -55.88 66.58
C GLY A 344 -25.83 -55.94 68.04
N ILE A 345 -24.71 -55.32 68.38
CA ILE A 345 -24.08 -55.35 69.71
C ILE A 345 -24.30 -54.02 70.43
N ASP A 346 -24.84 -54.08 71.65
CA ASP A 346 -24.95 -52.95 72.56
C ASP A 346 -24.02 -53.18 73.76
N LEU A 347 -22.94 -52.38 73.85
CA LEU A 347 -21.90 -52.58 74.87
C LEU A 347 -22.44 -52.43 76.30
N ASP A 348 -23.38 -51.50 76.54
CA ASP A 348 -23.93 -51.28 77.88
C ASP A 348 -24.77 -52.49 78.34
N SER A 349 -25.44 -53.16 77.40
CA SER A 349 -26.16 -54.41 77.66
C SER A 349 -25.23 -55.60 77.85
N VAL A 350 -24.12 -55.64 77.12
CA VAL A 350 -23.19 -56.79 77.12
C VAL A 350 -22.23 -56.74 78.30
N PHE A 351 -21.82 -55.55 78.73
CA PHE A 351 -20.92 -55.30 79.85
C PHE A 351 -21.60 -54.59 81.03
N ASP A 352 -22.79 -55.05 81.41
CA ASP A 352 -23.52 -54.52 82.56
C ASP A 352 -22.69 -54.64 83.86
N PRO A 353 -22.36 -53.54 84.55
CA PRO A 353 -21.63 -53.55 85.81
C PRO A 353 -22.26 -54.45 86.89
N ALA A 354 -23.59 -54.65 86.86
CA ALA A 354 -24.29 -55.52 87.79
C ALA A 354 -23.94 -57.01 87.63
N GLN A 355 -23.42 -57.41 86.47
CA GLN A 355 -23.01 -58.79 86.18
C GLN A 355 -21.53 -59.07 86.52
N GLN A 356 -20.74 -58.05 86.87
CA GLN A 356 -19.32 -58.21 87.19
C GLN A 356 -19.12 -59.03 88.47
N GLY A 357 -18.35 -60.12 88.37
CA GLY A 357 -18.08 -61.04 89.48
C GLY A 357 -19.27 -61.89 89.95
N ALA A 358 -20.45 -61.75 89.34
CA ALA A 358 -21.67 -62.47 89.75
C ALA A 358 -21.53 -64.00 89.58
N GLY A 359 -20.75 -64.44 88.59
CA GLY A 359 -20.51 -65.85 88.26
C GLY A 359 -19.53 -66.59 89.17
N LEU A 360 -18.82 -65.89 90.07
CA LEU A 360 -17.81 -66.47 90.97
C LEU A 360 -18.25 -66.54 92.45
N SER A 361 -19.54 -66.35 92.71
CA SER A 361 -20.09 -66.18 94.06
C SER A 361 -20.11 -67.46 94.93
N SER A 362 -19.71 -68.63 94.41
CA SER A 362 -19.57 -69.88 95.18
C SER A 362 -18.30 -70.68 94.82
N ALA A 363 -17.58 -71.18 95.83
CA ALA A 363 -16.34 -71.95 95.66
C ALA A 363 -16.55 -73.39 95.11
N SER A 364 -17.81 -73.82 94.91
CA SER A 364 -18.18 -75.15 94.41
C SER A 364 -18.58 -75.17 92.94
N ASP A 365 -18.78 -74.01 92.33
CA ASP A 365 -18.97 -73.91 90.88
C ASP A 365 -17.60 -74.03 90.24
N ALA A 366 -17.21 -75.26 89.93
CA ALA A 366 -16.03 -75.54 89.13
C ALA A 366 -16.03 -74.61 87.91
N PHE A 367 -14.89 -73.96 87.61
CA PHE A 367 -14.65 -73.08 86.46
C PHE A 367 -15.26 -73.63 85.15
N SER A 368 -16.57 -73.49 84.97
CA SER A 368 -17.30 -73.93 83.80
C SER A 368 -17.52 -72.68 82.97
N PHE A 369 -16.67 -72.50 81.98
CA PHE A 369 -16.85 -71.43 81.01
C PHE A 369 -18.17 -71.63 80.26
N PRO A 370 -18.99 -70.58 80.09
CA PRO A 370 -20.19 -70.68 79.28
C PRO A 370 -19.82 -71.06 77.85
N ALA A 371 -20.53 -72.04 77.28
CA ALA A 371 -20.36 -72.38 75.88
C ALA A 371 -20.81 -71.20 75.01
N ASP A 372 -20.11 -71.03 73.89
CA ASP A 372 -20.45 -70.06 72.84
C ASP A 372 -21.85 -70.35 72.28
N ASP A 373 -22.74 -69.35 72.31
CA ASP A 373 -24.10 -69.44 71.78
C ASP A 373 -24.11 -68.92 70.33
N PRO A 374 -24.38 -69.77 69.32
CA PRO A 374 -24.42 -69.31 67.93
C PRO A 374 -25.57 -68.33 67.63
N ALA A 375 -26.50 -68.10 68.56
CA ALA A 375 -27.58 -67.12 68.41
C ALA A 375 -27.17 -65.69 68.78
N THR A 376 -26.02 -65.50 69.45
CA THR A 376 -25.48 -64.19 69.82
C THR A 376 -24.31 -63.82 68.91
N PRO A 377 -24.07 -62.52 68.67
CA PRO A 377 -23.00 -62.07 67.78
C PRO A 377 -21.61 -62.03 68.44
N TRP A 378 -21.47 -62.34 69.74
CA TRP A 378 -20.23 -62.29 70.53
C TRP A 378 -19.92 -63.66 71.14
N ASN A 379 -18.72 -63.82 71.71
CA ASN A 379 -18.33 -65.05 72.40
C ASN A 379 -18.55 -64.98 73.92
N GLU A 380 -19.46 -65.81 74.45
CA GLU A 380 -19.82 -65.83 75.87
C GLU A 380 -18.63 -66.15 76.79
N SER A 381 -17.72 -67.03 76.35
CA SER A 381 -16.52 -67.36 77.12
C SER A 381 -15.58 -66.15 77.26
N THR A 382 -15.39 -65.38 76.20
CA THR A 382 -14.59 -64.14 76.20
C THR A 382 -15.18 -63.09 77.14
N LEU A 383 -16.50 -62.85 77.05
CA LEU A 383 -17.18 -61.92 77.95
C LEU A 383 -17.13 -62.36 79.41
N PHE A 384 -17.34 -63.65 79.68
CA PHE A 384 -17.27 -64.21 81.02
C PHE A 384 -15.88 -63.99 81.65
N ILE A 385 -14.82 -64.18 80.87
CA ILE A 385 -13.44 -63.93 81.30
C ILE A 385 -13.27 -62.46 81.70
N TRP A 386 -13.69 -61.51 80.85
CA TRP A 386 -13.57 -60.10 81.17
C TRP A 386 -14.40 -59.68 82.39
N LEU A 387 -15.67 -60.08 82.46
CA LEU A 387 -16.57 -59.69 83.54
C LEU A 387 -16.20 -60.29 84.92
N ASN A 388 -15.45 -61.40 84.97
CA ASN A 388 -15.17 -62.10 86.22
C ASN A 388 -13.68 -62.16 86.60
N LEU A 389 -12.76 -62.08 85.62
CA LEU A 389 -11.32 -62.29 85.83
C LEU A 389 -10.47 -61.07 85.42
N SER A 390 -11.09 -59.94 85.05
CA SER A 390 -10.36 -58.71 84.75
C SER A 390 -9.62 -58.17 85.98
N PRO A 391 -8.37 -57.69 85.83
CA PRO A 391 -7.59 -57.12 86.92
C PRO A 391 -8.07 -55.72 87.35
N ALA A 392 -8.99 -55.09 86.60
CA ALA A 392 -9.56 -53.77 86.89
C ALA A 392 -11.05 -53.69 86.48
N PRO A 393 -11.83 -52.72 87.01
CA PRO A 393 -13.20 -52.49 86.59
C PRO A 393 -13.27 -52.18 85.09
N ILE A 394 -14.23 -52.78 84.41
CA ILE A 394 -14.51 -52.51 82.99
C ILE A 394 -15.78 -51.68 82.91
N VAL A 395 -15.80 -50.68 82.05
CA VAL A 395 -17.01 -49.93 81.69
C VAL A 395 -17.21 -49.98 80.18
N ALA A 396 -18.46 -50.16 79.77
CA ALA A 396 -18.85 -50.19 78.37
C ALA A 396 -18.59 -48.84 77.70
N THR A 397 -19.18 -47.79 78.25
CA THR A 397 -19.03 -46.39 77.84
C THR A 397 -18.27 -45.59 78.91
N CYS A 398 -17.51 -44.57 78.49
CA CYS A 398 -16.58 -43.90 79.40
C CYS A 398 -17.25 -42.87 80.31
N ASP A 399 -18.53 -42.58 80.09
CA ASP A 399 -19.32 -41.64 80.90
C ASP A 399 -19.53 -42.15 82.34
N ASP A 400 -19.47 -43.48 82.53
CA ASP A 400 -19.66 -44.15 83.81
C ASP A 400 -18.34 -44.61 84.48
N ALA A 401 -17.18 -44.15 83.98
CA ALA A 401 -15.88 -44.58 84.48
C ALA A 401 -15.63 -44.08 85.93
N PRO A 402 -15.37 -44.97 86.91
CA PRO A 402 -15.01 -44.57 88.26
C PRO A 402 -13.66 -43.84 88.27
N SER A 403 -13.40 -43.00 89.29
CA SER A 403 -12.21 -42.13 89.38
C SER A 403 -10.87 -42.85 89.69
N GLY A 404 -10.61 -44.00 89.06
CA GLY A 404 -9.42 -44.84 89.20
C GLY A 404 -9.03 -45.54 87.89
N ILE A 405 -8.16 -46.56 87.94
CA ILE A 405 -7.78 -47.35 86.75
C ILE A 405 -8.98 -48.23 86.38
N ALA A 406 -9.74 -47.84 85.34
CA ALA A 406 -10.80 -48.63 84.74
C ALA A 406 -10.56 -48.74 83.23
N PHE A 407 -10.86 -49.91 82.65
CA PHE A 407 -10.82 -50.09 81.20
C PHE A 407 -12.13 -49.61 80.59
N CYS A 408 -12.06 -48.67 79.65
CA CYS A 408 -13.22 -48.24 78.87
C CYS A 408 -13.15 -48.88 77.48
N ILE A 409 -14.08 -49.79 77.19
CA ILE A 409 -14.10 -50.54 75.94
C ILE A 409 -14.29 -49.61 74.75
N GLN A 410 -15.26 -48.68 74.84
CA GLN A 410 -15.51 -47.72 73.78
C GLN A 410 -14.31 -46.81 73.50
N HIS A 411 -13.51 -46.44 74.52
CA HIS A 411 -12.29 -45.66 74.30
C HIS A 411 -11.22 -46.45 73.57
N GLU A 412 -11.00 -47.72 73.94
CA GLU A 412 -10.01 -48.58 73.29
C GLU A 412 -10.39 -48.85 71.83
N LEU A 413 -11.66 -49.23 71.58
CA LEU A 413 -12.18 -49.42 70.23
C LEU A 413 -12.12 -48.14 69.40
N ARG A 414 -12.47 -46.98 69.96
CA ARG A 414 -12.41 -45.69 69.24
C ARG A 414 -10.98 -45.24 68.97
N THR A 415 -10.04 -45.52 69.88
CA THR A 415 -8.63 -45.22 69.69
C THR A 415 -8.05 -46.05 68.54
N ALA A 416 -8.37 -47.34 68.48
CA ALA A 416 -7.98 -48.21 67.39
C ALA A 416 -8.69 -47.82 66.06
N GLY A 417 -9.99 -47.47 66.11
CA GLY A 417 -10.75 -47.02 64.95
C GLY A 417 -10.23 -45.71 64.33
N VAL A 418 -9.84 -44.74 65.16
CA VAL A 418 -9.20 -43.49 64.70
C VAL A 418 -7.83 -43.78 64.09
N ALA A 419 -7.03 -44.67 64.68
CA ALA A 419 -5.73 -45.06 64.12
C ALA A 419 -5.88 -45.75 62.76
N TYR A 420 -6.86 -46.64 62.62
CA TYR A 420 -7.24 -47.29 61.36
C TYR A 420 -7.64 -46.26 60.30
N ASP A 421 -8.60 -45.37 60.61
CA ASP A 421 -9.10 -44.36 59.68
C ASP A 421 -8.00 -43.38 59.23
N GLN A 422 -7.15 -42.97 60.17
CA GLN A 422 -6.01 -42.10 59.88
C GLN A 422 -4.95 -42.79 59.00
N SER A 423 -4.70 -44.09 59.21
CA SER A 423 -3.75 -44.86 58.40
C SER A 423 -4.24 -45.08 56.97
N LEU A 424 -5.54 -45.35 56.77
CA LEU A 424 -6.16 -45.47 55.46
C LEU A 424 -6.20 -44.13 54.73
N THR A 425 -6.57 -43.05 55.43
CA THR A 425 -6.54 -41.70 54.86
C THR A 425 -5.11 -41.31 54.46
N ASN A 426 -4.09 -41.70 55.24
CA ASN A 426 -2.70 -41.45 54.89
C ASN A 426 -2.28 -42.23 53.63
N LEU A 427 -2.59 -43.52 53.56
CA LEU A 427 -2.34 -44.35 52.38
C LEU A 427 -3.03 -43.79 51.14
N GLU A 428 -4.34 -43.50 51.22
CA GLU A 428 -5.11 -42.88 50.13
C GLU A 428 -4.55 -41.51 49.74
N SER A 429 -4.07 -40.71 50.71
CA SER A 429 -3.46 -39.41 50.41
C SER A 429 -2.13 -39.52 49.67
N VAL A 430 -1.35 -40.57 49.93
CA VAL A 430 -0.08 -40.87 49.24
C VAL A 430 -0.39 -41.39 47.83
N GLU A 431 -1.38 -42.26 47.66
CA GLU A 431 -1.86 -42.76 46.36
C GLU A 431 -2.47 -41.65 45.47
N ILE A 432 -3.25 -40.73 46.07
CA ILE A 432 -3.81 -39.58 45.36
C ILE A 432 -2.71 -38.60 44.94
N GLN A 433 -1.67 -38.43 45.75
CA GLN A 433 -0.53 -37.58 45.40
C GLN A 433 0.22 -38.14 44.18
N ALA A 434 0.43 -39.46 44.12
CA ALA A 434 0.98 -40.14 42.95
C ALA A 434 0.09 -39.98 41.70
N SER A 435 -1.23 -40.14 41.85
CA SER A 435 -2.18 -40.06 40.74
C SER A 435 -2.34 -38.64 40.15
N LYS A 436 -2.20 -37.60 40.99
CA LYS A 436 -2.30 -36.19 40.54
C LYS A 436 -1.16 -35.78 39.60
N ALA A 437 0.02 -36.37 39.76
CA ALA A 437 1.16 -36.12 38.88
C ALA A 437 0.91 -36.65 37.46
N ILE A 438 0.28 -37.82 37.32
CA ILE A 438 -0.09 -38.40 36.03
C ILE A 438 -1.09 -37.51 35.30
N VAL A 439 -2.16 -37.09 35.97
CA VAL A 439 -3.20 -36.23 35.36
C VAL A 439 -2.62 -34.87 34.94
N ALA A 440 -1.71 -34.30 35.73
CA ALA A 440 -1.02 -33.06 35.39
C ALA A 440 -0.10 -33.23 34.16
N SER A 441 0.63 -34.34 34.07
CA SER A 441 1.49 -34.66 32.92
C SER A 441 0.71 -35.00 31.66
N GLU A 442 -0.40 -35.73 31.76
CA GLU A 442 -1.32 -35.99 30.64
C GLU A 442 -1.88 -34.68 30.07
N SER A 443 -2.28 -33.75 30.95
CA SER A 443 -2.70 -32.40 30.54
C SER A 443 -1.57 -31.60 29.88
N SER A 444 -0.31 -31.81 30.28
CA SER A 444 0.85 -31.15 29.69
C SER A 444 1.18 -31.71 28.28
N VAL A 445 1.04 -33.03 28.09
CA VAL A 445 1.19 -33.68 26.77
C VAL A 445 0.15 -33.16 25.80
N GLU A 446 -1.13 -33.08 26.21
CA GLU A 446 -2.21 -32.62 25.34
C GLU A 446 -2.04 -31.15 24.93
N LYS A 447 -1.67 -30.27 25.87
CA LYS A 447 -1.44 -28.84 25.57
C LYS A 447 -0.25 -28.62 24.62
N THR A 448 0.79 -29.42 24.76
CA THR A 448 1.97 -29.33 23.89
C THR A 448 1.67 -29.90 22.50
N ARG A 449 0.87 -30.95 22.41
CA ARG A 449 0.32 -31.47 21.15
C ARG A 449 -0.52 -30.42 20.41
N GLU A 450 -1.44 -29.75 21.09
CA GLU A 450 -2.25 -28.67 20.48
C GLU A 450 -1.35 -27.56 19.92
N THR A 451 -0.30 -27.20 20.64
CA THR A 451 0.68 -26.19 20.21
C THR A 451 1.48 -26.64 18.98
N LEU A 452 1.88 -27.92 18.93
CA LEU A 452 2.57 -28.51 17.78
C LEU A 452 1.67 -28.51 16.53
N VAL A 453 0.41 -28.90 16.66
CA VAL A 453 -0.57 -28.91 15.55
C VAL A 453 -0.79 -27.49 15.01
N VAL A 454 -0.87 -26.48 15.88
CA VAL A 454 -1.02 -25.07 15.44
C VAL A 454 0.18 -24.60 14.62
N PHE A 455 1.40 -24.95 15.01
CA PHE A 455 2.58 -24.58 14.23
C PHE A 455 2.70 -25.38 12.92
N GLN A 456 2.29 -26.66 12.91
CA GLN A 456 2.23 -27.49 11.70
C GLN A 456 1.18 -27.01 10.70
N ASP A 457 -0.01 -26.61 11.16
CA ASP A 457 -1.06 -26.06 10.31
C ASP A 457 -0.64 -24.70 9.71
N ALA A 458 0.05 -23.86 10.50
CA ALA A 458 0.60 -22.60 10.03
C ALA A 458 1.73 -22.78 9.00
N LEU A 459 2.55 -23.83 9.14
CA LEU A 459 3.56 -24.21 8.15
C LEU A 459 2.90 -24.70 6.85
N ALA A 460 1.89 -25.56 6.95
CA ALA A 460 1.17 -26.10 5.79
C ALA A 460 0.41 -25.03 4.98
N GLU A 461 -0.03 -23.93 5.63
CA GLU A 461 -0.64 -22.78 4.95
C GLU A 461 0.39 -21.95 4.16
N LEU A 462 1.65 -21.96 4.58
CA LEU A 462 2.76 -21.27 3.92
C LEU A 462 3.42 -22.11 2.81
N GLU A 463 3.33 -23.45 2.88
CA GLU A 463 3.89 -24.40 1.90
C GLU A 463 2.98 -24.68 0.67
N GLY A 464 1.85 -23.99 0.53
CA GLY A 464 0.91 -24.18 -0.59
C GLY A 464 1.49 -23.81 -1.97
N PRO A 465 1.05 -24.47 -3.07
CA PRO A 465 1.62 -24.26 -4.40
C PRO A 465 1.44 -22.82 -4.91
N PRO A 466 2.35 -22.34 -5.78
CA PRO A 466 2.29 -20.98 -6.32
C PRO A 466 1.00 -20.78 -7.11
N ASP A 467 0.45 -19.58 -6.98
CA ASP A 467 -0.84 -19.18 -7.52
C ASP A 467 -0.94 -19.48 -9.03
N THR A 468 -1.82 -20.41 -9.39
CA THR A 468 -2.15 -20.76 -10.79
C THR A 468 -2.56 -19.54 -11.63
N LEU A 469 -3.01 -18.45 -10.99
CA LEU A 469 -3.34 -17.19 -11.65
C LEU A 469 -2.08 -16.46 -12.17
N ALA A 470 -0.97 -16.52 -11.43
CA ALA A 470 0.26 -15.81 -11.78
C ALA A 470 0.94 -16.40 -13.03
N VAL A 471 0.89 -17.72 -13.19
CA VAL A 471 1.37 -18.42 -14.39
C VAL A 471 0.50 -18.06 -15.60
N GLU A 472 -0.84 -18.12 -15.46
CA GLU A 472 -1.76 -17.72 -16.54
C GLU A 472 -1.57 -16.25 -16.96
N ASP A 473 -1.32 -15.34 -16.02
CA ASP A 473 -1.12 -13.93 -16.32
C ASP A 473 0.20 -13.65 -17.06
N LYS A 474 1.27 -14.39 -16.72
CA LYS A 474 2.56 -14.29 -17.42
C LYS A 474 2.54 -14.96 -18.79
N GLU A 475 1.84 -16.08 -18.96
CA GLU A 475 1.58 -16.67 -20.28
C GLU A 475 0.78 -15.72 -21.19
N ARG A 476 -0.21 -15.00 -20.63
CA ARG A 476 -0.93 -13.94 -21.35
C ARG A 476 -0.01 -12.78 -21.74
N ALA A 477 0.88 -12.35 -20.84
CA ALA A 477 1.86 -11.30 -21.12
C ALA A 477 2.82 -11.69 -22.26
N LEU A 478 3.31 -12.94 -22.27
CA LEU A 478 4.12 -13.48 -23.36
C LEU A 478 3.37 -13.52 -24.69
N ALA A 479 2.08 -13.91 -24.67
CA ALA A 479 1.24 -13.91 -25.87
C ALA A 479 1.04 -12.49 -26.43
N VAL A 480 0.83 -11.50 -25.56
CA VAL A 480 0.72 -10.08 -25.95
C VAL A 480 2.03 -9.56 -26.54
N ALA A 481 3.18 -9.83 -25.90
CA ALA A 481 4.49 -9.39 -26.40
C ALA A 481 4.82 -10.01 -27.77
N THR A 482 4.45 -11.28 -27.97
CA THR A 482 4.60 -11.98 -29.26
C THR A 482 3.75 -11.34 -30.36
N SER A 483 2.49 -11.00 -30.06
CA SER A 483 1.61 -10.31 -31.02
C SER A 483 2.12 -8.92 -31.38
N THR A 484 2.64 -8.17 -30.41
CA THR A 484 3.20 -6.83 -30.62
C THR A 484 4.42 -6.85 -31.53
N LEU A 485 5.32 -7.83 -31.35
CA LEU A 485 6.46 -8.02 -32.25
C LEU A 485 6.00 -8.34 -33.69
N GLN A 486 5.00 -9.20 -33.83
CA GLN A 486 4.46 -9.56 -35.14
C GLN A 486 3.90 -8.33 -35.88
N MET A 487 3.13 -7.49 -35.19
CA MET A 487 2.60 -6.24 -35.77
C MET A 487 3.73 -5.29 -36.21
N ALA A 488 4.75 -5.10 -35.36
CA ALA A 488 5.89 -4.23 -35.69
C ALA A 488 6.68 -4.72 -36.92
N LEU A 489 6.80 -6.04 -37.10
CA LEU A 489 7.43 -6.66 -38.27
C LEU A 489 6.59 -6.51 -39.55
N ASP A 490 5.27 -6.63 -39.44
CA ASP A 490 4.34 -6.44 -40.57
C ASP A 490 4.34 -4.98 -41.05
N ASP A 491 4.35 -4.02 -40.13
CA ASP A 491 4.47 -2.58 -40.43
C ASP A 491 5.80 -2.27 -41.12
N LEU A 492 6.91 -2.87 -40.65
CA LEU A 492 8.22 -2.77 -41.31
C LEU A 492 8.21 -3.33 -42.73
N ALA A 493 7.42 -4.38 -43.00
CA ALA A 493 7.29 -4.96 -44.32
C ALA A 493 6.51 -4.05 -45.29
N VAL A 494 5.50 -3.32 -44.80
CA VAL A 494 4.73 -2.33 -45.58
C VAL A 494 5.61 -1.15 -45.98
N LEU A 495 6.44 -0.63 -45.06
CA LEU A 495 7.30 0.53 -45.30
C LEU A 495 8.40 0.29 -46.36
N ARG A 496 8.80 -0.98 -46.57
CA ARG A 496 9.78 -1.35 -47.61
C ARG A 496 9.28 -1.15 -49.05
N GLN A 497 8.01 -0.80 -49.26
CA GLN A 497 7.42 -0.55 -50.59
C GLN A 497 7.38 0.93 -51.00
N GLY A 498 8.03 1.85 -50.27
CA GLY A 498 8.18 3.24 -50.73
C GLY A 498 8.41 4.33 -49.67
N ALA A 499 8.72 3.98 -48.41
CA ALA A 499 8.95 4.95 -47.33
C ALA A 499 10.38 5.52 -47.33
N SER A 500 10.60 6.61 -46.57
CA SER A 500 11.91 7.25 -46.41
C SER A 500 12.84 6.42 -45.52
N ASP A 501 14.16 6.60 -45.64
CA ASP A 501 15.15 5.86 -44.83
C ASP A 501 14.96 6.10 -43.32
N ILE A 502 14.50 7.29 -42.93
CA ILE A 502 14.21 7.66 -41.52
C ILE A 502 13.01 6.87 -40.99
N ASP A 503 11.96 6.69 -41.78
CA ASP A 503 10.79 5.91 -41.37
C ASP A 503 11.15 4.43 -41.18
N ILE A 504 12.03 3.91 -42.04
CA ILE A 504 12.52 2.53 -41.93
C ILE A 504 13.38 2.35 -40.67
N ASP A 505 14.22 3.32 -40.33
CA ASP A 505 15.08 3.24 -39.14
C ASP A 505 14.28 3.43 -37.83
N ASN A 506 13.30 4.34 -37.81
CA ASN A 506 12.34 4.45 -36.70
C ASN A 506 11.55 3.15 -36.49
N GLN A 507 11.09 2.53 -37.57
CA GLN A 507 10.37 1.26 -37.47
C GLN A 507 11.28 0.09 -37.04
N ARG A 508 12.55 0.09 -37.43
CA ARG A 508 13.54 -0.88 -36.94
C ARG A 508 13.78 -0.73 -35.44
N ALA A 509 13.79 0.50 -34.91
CA ALA A 509 13.89 0.75 -33.48
C ALA A 509 12.66 0.19 -32.73
N GLN A 510 11.45 0.33 -33.29
CA GLN A 510 10.24 -0.28 -32.71
C GLN A 510 10.28 -1.81 -32.72
N VAL A 511 10.81 -2.44 -33.78
CA VAL A 511 11.02 -3.89 -33.83
C VAL A 511 12.05 -4.32 -32.77
N ALA A 512 13.13 -3.56 -32.59
CA ALA A 512 14.14 -3.85 -31.55
C ALA A 512 13.55 -3.78 -30.14
N LEU A 513 12.71 -2.77 -29.86
CA LEU A 513 11.99 -2.64 -28.59
C LEU A 513 11.01 -3.81 -28.38
N ALA A 514 10.24 -4.19 -29.41
CA ALA A 514 9.31 -5.31 -29.33
C ALA A 514 10.02 -6.66 -29.10
N LEU A 515 11.22 -6.84 -29.68
CA LEU A 515 12.08 -8.00 -29.41
C LEU A 515 12.56 -8.02 -27.95
N GLN A 516 12.98 -6.88 -27.41
CA GLN A 516 13.40 -6.77 -26.00
C GLN A 516 12.25 -7.12 -25.05
N ASN A 517 11.05 -6.59 -25.30
CA ASN A 517 9.87 -6.89 -24.48
C ASN A 517 9.46 -8.36 -24.56
N LEU A 518 9.60 -8.99 -25.73
CA LEU A 518 9.37 -10.42 -25.88
C LEU A 518 10.38 -11.25 -25.10
N GLU A 519 11.66 -10.87 -25.14
CA GLU A 519 12.70 -11.59 -24.42
C GLU A 519 12.56 -11.43 -22.91
N GLN A 520 12.17 -10.25 -22.43
CA GLN A 520 11.81 -10.03 -21.03
C GLN A 520 10.60 -10.88 -20.62
N ALA A 521 9.54 -10.92 -21.43
CA ALA A 521 8.35 -11.73 -21.12
C ALA A 521 8.65 -13.24 -21.10
N LYS A 522 9.61 -13.71 -21.91
CA LYS A 522 10.11 -15.09 -21.85
C LYS A 522 10.97 -15.33 -20.62
N TYR A 523 11.83 -14.38 -20.25
CA TYR A 523 12.65 -14.48 -19.05
C TYR A 523 11.77 -14.50 -17.81
N ASP A 524 10.81 -13.59 -17.67
CA ASP A 524 9.82 -13.58 -16.58
C ASP A 524 9.02 -14.90 -16.49
N LEU A 525 8.62 -15.48 -17.63
CA LEU A 525 7.93 -16.76 -17.65
C LEU A 525 8.88 -17.92 -17.34
N ALA A 526 10.12 -17.86 -17.82
CA ALA A 526 11.15 -18.85 -17.57
C ALA A 526 11.70 -18.79 -16.15
N ASP A 527 11.61 -17.65 -15.48
CA ASP A 527 11.91 -17.42 -14.06
C ASP A 527 10.79 -18.00 -13.19
N LEU A 528 9.53 -17.77 -13.56
CA LEU A 528 8.36 -18.37 -12.91
C LEU A 528 8.24 -19.90 -13.12
N ILE A 529 8.79 -20.40 -14.23
CA ILE A 529 8.80 -21.84 -14.61
C ILE A 529 10.18 -22.46 -14.37
N ALA A 530 11.20 -21.69 -13.95
CA ALA A 530 12.52 -22.22 -13.68
C ALA A 530 12.36 -23.27 -12.57
N PRO A 531 12.78 -24.53 -12.80
CA PRO A 531 12.89 -25.46 -11.71
C PRO A 531 13.85 -24.82 -10.71
N VAL A 532 13.39 -24.58 -9.48
CA VAL A 532 14.26 -24.64 -8.29
C VAL A 532 15.17 -25.83 -8.52
N ASP A 533 16.48 -25.70 -8.35
CA ASP A 533 17.49 -26.66 -8.82
C ASP A 533 17.24 -28.07 -8.20
N ASP A 534 16.30 -28.81 -8.81
CA ASP A 534 15.68 -30.03 -8.30
C ASP A 534 16.75 -31.10 -8.09
N VAL A 535 17.87 -31.02 -8.81
CA VAL A 535 18.95 -32.00 -8.70
C VAL A 535 19.65 -31.94 -7.34
N LEU A 536 19.82 -30.76 -6.75
CA LEU A 536 20.51 -30.61 -5.46
C LEU A 536 19.57 -30.94 -4.30
N VAL A 537 18.31 -30.49 -4.38
CA VAL A 537 17.27 -30.82 -3.39
C VAL A 537 16.87 -32.30 -3.46
N GLU A 538 16.80 -32.91 -4.66
CA GLU A 538 16.55 -34.35 -4.84
C GLU A 538 17.76 -35.20 -4.37
N ASP A 539 19.00 -34.72 -4.53
CA ASP A 539 20.17 -35.38 -3.94
C ASP A 539 20.14 -35.30 -2.41
N GLN A 540 19.83 -34.13 -1.86
CA GLN A 540 19.75 -33.93 -0.42
C GLN A 540 18.57 -34.69 0.22
N ASP A 541 17.40 -34.75 -0.45
CA ASP A 541 16.25 -35.60 -0.06
C ASP A 541 16.66 -37.08 -0.02
N LYS A 542 17.44 -37.55 -1.02
CA LYS A 542 17.98 -38.92 -1.02
C LYS A 542 18.97 -39.16 0.13
N GLN A 543 19.75 -38.16 0.53
CA GLN A 543 20.64 -38.26 1.70
C GLN A 543 19.85 -38.32 3.02
N VAL A 544 18.76 -37.54 3.15
CA VAL A 544 17.84 -37.61 4.28
C VAL A 544 17.16 -38.98 4.36
N GLU A 545 16.70 -39.53 3.23
CA GLU A 545 16.09 -40.87 3.17
C GLU A 545 17.09 -41.97 3.56
N LEU A 546 18.34 -41.86 3.11
CA LEU A 546 19.42 -42.78 3.48
C LEU A 546 19.75 -42.71 4.99
N ALA A 547 19.81 -41.50 5.56
CA ALA A 547 20.04 -41.30 6.98
C ALA A 547 18.88 -41.83 7.84
N ALA A 548 17.64 -41.66 7.39
CA ALA A 548 16.46 -42.22 8.05
C ALA A 548 16.47 -43.76 8.04
N SER A 549 16.85 -44.36 6.92
CA SER A 549 17.05 -45.82 6.85
C SER A 549 18.18 -46.31 7.75
N THR A 550 19.20 -45.49 8.00
CA THR A 550 20.34 -45.82 8.87
C THR A 550 19.93 -45.79 10.35
N LEU A 551 19.15 -44.78 10.75
CA LEU A 551 18.55 -44.71 12.08
C LEU A 551 17.62 -45.90 12.35
N ALA A 552 16.69 -46.20 11.44
CA ALA A 552 15.78 -47.33 11.58
C ALA A 552 16.50 -48.68 11.74
N LYS A 553 17.68 -48.82 11.13
CA LYS A 553 18.53 -50.00 11.31
C LYS A 553 19.18 -50.03 12.69
N ALA A 554 19.75 -48.92 13.15
CA ALA A 554 20.35 -48.82 14.48
C ALA A 554 19.32 -49.07 15.60
N GLU A 555 18.08 -48.58 15.43
CA GLU A 555 16.97 -48.83 16.36
C GLU A 555 16.58 -50.32 16.40
N GLY A 556 16.54 -50.99 15.24
CA GLY A 556 16.31 -52.44 15.17
C GLY A 556 17.43 -53.26 15.81
N ASP A 557 18.69 -52.86 15.60
CA ASP A 557 19.86 -53.51 16.22
C ASP A 557 19.82 -53.34 17.76
N LEU A 558 19.37 -52.18 18.26
CA LEU A 558 19.15 -51.93 19.68
C LEU A 558 17.99 -52.77 20.26
N GLU A 559 16.88 -52.89 19.53
CA GLU A 559 15.72 -53.71 19.93
C GLU A 559 16.10 -55.20 20.06
N GLU A 560 16.94 -55.72 19.16
CA GLU A 560 17.46 -57.09 19.25
C GLU A 560 18.35 -57.29 20.49
N LEU A 561 19.12 -56.27 20.88
CA LEU A 561 20.02 -56.33 22.04
C LEU A 561 19.31 -56.16 23.38
N LEU A 562 18.14 -55.50 23.41
CA LEU A 562 17.32 -55.38 24.62
C LEU A 562 16.78 -56.73 25.13
N ASP A 563 16.67 -57.74 24.26
CA ASP A 563 16.14 -59.08 24.58
C ASP A 563 17.20 -60.09 25.09
N GLY A 564 18.46 -59.67 25.28
CA GLY A 564 19.48 -60.54 25.87
C GLY A 564 20.96 -60.17 25.69
N GLY A 565 21.28 -58.93 25.29
CA GLY A 565 22.64 -58.45 25.04
C GLY A 565 23.47 -58.17 26.30
N ASP A 566 24.80 -58.18 26.16
CA ASP A 566 25.73 -57.74 27.21
C ASP A 566 25.66 -56.20 27.36
N GLY A 567 25.85 -55.69 28.58
CA GLY A 567 25.68 -54.27 28.89
C GLY A 567 26.56 -53.34 28.04
N ALA A 568 27.77 -53.77 27.68
CA ALA A 568 28.68 -53.00 26.84
C ALA A 568 28.24 -52.96 25.35
N GLU A 569 27.58 -54.02 24.85
CA GLU A 569 27.01 -54.02 23.50
C GLU A 569 25.73 -53.17 23.44
N LEU A 570 24.96 -53.16 24.53
CA LEU A 570 23.76 -52.34 24.67
C LEU A 570 24.11 -50.84 24.75
N ASP A 571 25.14 -50.47 25.53
CA ASP A 571 25.66 -49.10 25.58
C ASP A 571 26.18 -48.62 24.21
N SER A 572 26.83 -49.50 23.44
CA SER A 572 27.28 -49.19 22.08
C SER A 572 26.11 -48.97 21.13
N ALA A 573 25.09 -49.83 21.17
CA ALA A 573 23.91 -49.72 20.31
C ALA A 573 23.07 -48.46 20.60
N VAL A 574 22.96 -48.07 21.87
CA VAL A 574 22.34 -46.79 22.26
C VAL A 574 23.12 -45.61 21.65
N LEU A 575 24.45 -45.68 21.63
CA LEU A 575 25.30 -44.64 21.07
C LEU A 575 25.19 -44.58 19.53
N ASP A 576 25.06 -45.72 18.88
CA ASP A 576 24.87 -45.82 17.43
C ASP A 576 23.51 -45.25 16.99
N VAL A 577 22.45 -45.47 17.77
CA VAL A 577 21.13 -44.84 17.55
C VAL A 577 21.21 -43.32 17.65
N GLU A 578 21.88 -42.81 18.69
CA GLU A 578 22.00 -41.37 18.91
C GLU A 578 22.81 -40.69 17.78
N VAL A 579 23.92 -41.31 17.36
CA VAL A 579 24.72 -40.81 16.23
C VAL A 579 23.92 -40.81 14.92
N ALA A 580 23.15 -41.88 14.65
CA ALA A 580 22.31 -41.95 13.46
C ALA A 580 21.17 -40.92 13.47
N ARG A 581 20.63 -40.61 14.65
CA ARG A 581 19.59 -39.58 14.83
C ARG A 581 20.13 -38.19 14.57
N LEU A 582 21.29 -37.83 15.15
CA LEU A 582 21.92 -36.52 14.97
C LEU A 582 22.28 -36.27 13.49
N ASN A 583 22.80 -37.29 12.80
CA ASN A 583 23.10 -37.19 11.38
C ASN A 583 21.85 -36.98 10.50
N LEU A 584 20.71 -37.60 10.86
CA LEU A 584 19.44 -37.36 10.17
C LEU A 584 18.92 -35.93 10.41
N GLU A 585 19.11 -35.41 11.61
CA GLU A 585 18.67 -34.06 11.99
C GLU A 585 19.49 -32.97 11.27
N ASP A 586 20.81 -33.15 11.20
CA ASP A 586 21.74 -32.27 10.47
C ASP A 586 21.39 -32.19 8.96
N LEU A 587 21.21 -33.34 8.30
CA LEU A 587 20.85 -33.39 6.88
C LEU A 587 19.47 -32.80 6.58
N LYS A 588 18.53 -32.90 7.52
CA LYS A 588 17.21 -32.23 7.42
C LYS A 588 17.32 -30.72 7.58
N ALA A 589 18.18 -30.25 8.47
CA ALA A 589 18.44 -28.81 8.64
C ALA A 589 19.10 -28.22 7.39
N ASP A 590 20.04 -28.95 6.79
CA ASP A 590 20.66 -28.57 5.51
C ASP A 590 19.63 -28.51 4.37
N LEU A 591 18.76 -29.53 4.25
CA LEU A 591 17.68 -29.57 3.26
C LEU A 591 16.69 -28.40 3.45
N ALA A 592 16.35 -28.07 4.70
CA ALA A 592 15.52 -26.92 5.01
C ALA A 592 16.23 -25.63 4.56
N SER A 593 17.51 -25.46 4.89
CA SER A 593 18.31 -24.29 4.47
C SER A 593 18.36 -24.10 2.94
N MET A 594 18.34 -25.20 2.17
CA MET A 594 18.29 -25.17 0.70
C MET A 594 16.91 -24.83 0.14
N ARG A 595 15.84 -24.94 0.94
CA ARG A 595 14.45 -24.60 0.56
C ARG A 595 14.04 -23.18 1.02
N LEU A 596 14.87 -22.50 1.80
CA LEU A 596 14.61 -21.24 2.49
C LEU A 596 15.32 -20.06 1.77
N GLY A 597 14.60 -19.20 1.06
CA GLY A 597 15.14 -17.98 0.43
C GLY A 597 14.96 -16.66 1.22
N PRO A 598 15.08 -15.46 0.59
CA PRO A 598 15.15 -14.11 1.19
C PRO A 598 14.54 -13.71 2.54
N ASP A 599 15.25 -12.91 3.34
CA ASP A 599 14.75 -12.13 4.50
C ASP A 599 13.80 -10.99 4.08
N PRO A 600 12.56 -10.89 4.63
CA PRO A 600 11.61 -9.82 4.34
C PRO A 600 12.11 -8.39 4.60
N LEU A 601 12.98 -8.17 5.59
CA LEU A 601 13.53 -6.84 5.87
C LEU A 601 14.53 -6.44 4.78
N ASP A 602 15.38 -7.37 4.35
CA ASP A 602 16.33 -7.13 3.25
C ASP A 602 15.58 -6.98 1.92
N LEU A 603 14.53 -7.77 1.67
CA LEU A 603 13.64 -7.59 0.52
C LEU A 603 12.99 -6.20 0.49
N ALA A 604 12.41 -5.75 1.62
CA ALA A 604 11.79 -4.43 1.71
C ALA A 604 12.83 -3.30 1.55
N LEU A 605 14.04 -3.48 2.09
CA LEU A 605 15.16 -2.56 1.90
C LEU A 605 15.55 -2.46 0.41
N ARG A 606 15.61 -3.60 -0.30
CA ARG A 606 16.06 -3.63 -1.70
C ARG A 606 14.99 -3.18 -2.67
N GLN A 607 13.72 -3.42 -2.36
CA GLN A 607 12.59 -2.79 -3.03
C GLN A 607 12.60 -1.27 -2.84
N ALA A 608 12.94 -0.78 -1.64
CA ALA A 608 13.11 0.65 -1.39
C ALA A 608 14.31 1.23 -2.15
N ASP A 609 15.42 0.48 -2.26
CA ASP A 609 16.59 0.87 -3.07
C ASP A 609 16.22 0.99 -4.55
N VAL A 610 15.47 0.02 -5.11
CA VAL A 610 14.96 0.08 -6.49
C VAL A 610 14.03 1.28 -6.67
N ALA A 611 13.07 1.49 -5.77
CA ALA A 611 12.15 2.63 -5.86
C ALA A 611 12.88 3.98 -5.80
N SER A 612 13.90 4.08 -4.95
CA SER A 612 14.78 5.25 -4.86
C SER A 612 15.59 5.49 -6.14
N ALA A 613 16.14 4.41 -6.73
CA ALA A 613 16.90 4.48 -7.97
C ALA A 613 16.01 4.86 -9.17
N VAL A 614 14.79 4.34 -9.25
CA VAL A 614 13.78 4.74 -10.25
C VAL A 614 13.46 6.23 -10.12
N ALA A 615 13.14 6.71 -8.91
CA ALA A 615 12.84 8.12 -8.67
C ALA A 615 14.01 9.05 -9.05
N THR A 616 15.24 8.60 -8.79
CA THR A 616 16.45 9.32 -9.16
C THR A 616 16.63 9.37 -10.68
N LEU A 617 16.42 8.25 -11.37
CA LEU A 617 16.48 8.19 -12.83
C LEU A 617 15.46 9.12 -13.47
N GLU A 618 14.19 9.03 -13.07
CA GLU A 618 13.12 9.91 -13.55
C GLU A 618 13.46 11.38 -13.34
N GLN A 619 13.98 11.73 -12.16
CA GLN A 619 14.36 13.10 -11.85
C GLN A 619 15.47 13.62 -12.77
N VAL A 620 16.47 12.79 -13.08
CA VAL A 620 17.60 13.19 -13.92
C VAL A 620 17.22 13.21 -15.40
N GLU A 621 16.39 12.27 -15.85
CA GLU A 621 15.82 12.27 -17.21
C GLU A 621 14.95 13.51 -17.43
N GLN A 622 14.12 13.89 -16.46
CA GLN A 622 13.34 15.12 -16.54
C GLN A 622 14.24 16.36 -16.63
N ARG A 623 15.33 16.43 -15.85
CA ARG A 623 16.28 17.55 -15.95
C ARG A 623 16.98 17.62 -17.31
N LEU A 624 17.18 16.48 -17.97
CA LEU A 624 17.74 16.39 -19.32
C LEU A 624 16.73 16.87 -20.37
N ILE A 625 15.46 16.47 -20.25
CA ILE A 625 14.37 16.99 -21.08
C ILE A 625 14.27 18.52 -20.91
N ASP A 626 14.27 18.98 -19.65
CA ASP A 626 14.18 20.38 -19.27
C ASP A 626 15.42 21.21 -19.64
N ALA A 627 16.49 20.59 -20.18
CA ALA A 627 17.67 21.28 -20.69
C ALA A 627 17.44 21.90 -22.08
N THR A 628 16.36 21.52 -22.75
CA THR A 628 15.91 22.11 -24.01
C THR A 628 14.48 22.61 -23.84
N ILE A 629 14.26 23.90 -24.12
CA ILE A 629 12.92 24.47 -24.17
C ILE A 629 12.34 24.21 -25.55
N ILE A 630 11.15 23.61 -25.58
CA ILE A 630 10.38 23.37 -26.80
C ILE A 630 9.08 24.16 -26.78
N ALA A 631 8.53 24.45 -27.96
CA ALA A 631 7.25 25.15 -28.07
C ALA A 631 6.07 24.25 -27.64
N PRO A 632 5.23 24.68 -26.68
CA PRO A 632 4.08 23.88 -26.24
C PRO A 632 2.95 23.83 -27.28
N TRP A 633 2.88 24.81 -28.17
CA TRP A 633 1.94 24.92 -29.30
C TRP A 633 2.51 25.78 -30.43
N ALA A 634 1.87 25.74 -31.59
CA ALA A 634 2.20 26.63 -32.70
C ALA A 634 1.81 28.07 -32.39
N GLY A 635 2.71 29.02 -32.59
CA GLY A 635 2.53 30.40 -32.14
C GLY A 635 3.67 31.34 -32.52
N PHE A 636 3.78 32.46 -31.80
CA PHE A 636 4.87 33.42 -31.94
C PHE A 636 5.63 33.61 -30.63
N VAL A 637 6.94 33.81 -30.74
CA VAL A 637 7.78 34.18 -29.61
C VAL A 637 7.59 35.67 -29.33
N SER A 638 6.93 36.03 -28.23
CA SER A 638 6.64 37.43 -27.88
C SER A 638 7.80 38.13 -27.19
N ALA A 639 8.63 37.40 -26.43
CA ALA A 639 9.75 37.96 -25.70
C ALA A 639 10.81 36.89 -25.44
N ILE A 640 12.09 37.30 -25.48
CA ILE A 640 13.23 36.49 -25.07
C ILE A 640 13.97 37.27 -23.96
N ASN A 641 13.98 36.72 -22.76
CA ASN A 641 14.50 37.35 -21.55
C ASN A 641 15.91 36.85 -21.16
N VAL A 642 16.61 36.16 -22.06
CA VAL A 642 17.94 35.59 -21.82
C VAL A 642 18.90 35.88 -22.97
N GLU A 643 20.20 35.95 -22.67
CA GLU A 643 21.27 36.06 -23.68
C GLU A 643 22.08 34.76 -23.80
N ILE A 644 22.63 34.52 -24.99
CA ILE A 644 23.58 33.42 -25.22
C ILE A 644 24.81 33.60 -24.31
N GLY A 645 25.19 32.54 -23.62
CA GLY A 645 26.27 32.52 -22.63
C GLY A 645 25.84 32.92 -21.22
N GLN A 646 24.58 33.29 -21.00
CA GLN A 646 24.06 33.62 -19.68
C GLN A 646 23.80 32.34 -18.86
N ALA A 647 24.28 32.33 -17.62
CA ALA A 647 23.91 31.31 -16.65
C ALA A 647 22.52 31.61 -16.07
N VAL A 648 21.65 30.60 -16.06
CA VAL A 648 20.28 30.71 -15.58
C VAL A 648 19.99 29.67 -14.51
N ASN A 649 19.20 30.08 -13.51
CA ASN A 649 18.71 29.18 -12.48
C ASN A 649 17.44 28.48 -12.96
N SER A 650 17.11 27.35 -12.32
CA SER A 650 15.83 26.67 -12.52
C SER A 650 14.65 27.65 -12.31
N ASN A 651 13.66 27.59 -13.20
CA ASN A 651 12.45 28.43 -13.23
C ASN A 651 12.68 29.93 -13.52
N ALA A 652 13.86 30.33 -13.99
CA ALA A 652 14.03 31.69 -14.50
C ALA A 652 13.17 31.88 -15.77
N PRO A 653 12.43 33.00 -15.93
CA PRO A 653 11.66 33.27 -17.14
C PRO A 653 12.61 33.44 -18.33
N ILE A 654 12.51 32.56 -19.32
CA ILE A 654 13.41 32.55 -20.48
C ILE A 654 12.76 33.17 -21.69
N MET A 655 11.56 32.75 -22.03
CA MET A 655 10.86 33.24 -23.22
C MET A 655 9.36 33.12 -23.06
N GLU A 656 8.61 33.86 -23.86
CA GLU A 656 7.16 33.85 -23.87
C GLU A 656 6.65 33.43 -25.25
N VAL A 657 5.77 32.42 -25.30
CA VAL A 657 5.12 31.96 -26.52
C VAL A 657 3.63 32.26 -26.46
N VAL A 658 3.12 32.83 -27.55
CA VAL A 658 1.73 33.28 -27.70
C VAL A 658 1.04 32.44 -28.75
N ASP A 659 -0.08 31.83 -28.39
CA ASP A 659 -0.96 31.09 -29.30
C ASP A 659 -1.80 32.08 -30.12
N THR A 660 -1.70 31.97 -31.44
CA THR A 660 -2.42 32.85 -32.39
C THR A 660 -3.66 32.22 -32.99
N SER A 661 -4.00 30.99 -32.60
CA SER A 661 -5.21 30.31 -33.07
C SER A 661 -6.49 30.93 -32.52
N VAL A 662 -6.42 31.54 -31.34
CA VAL A 662 -7.54 32.22 -30.68
C VAL A 662 -7.29 33.73 -30.71
N VAL A 663 -8.03 34.44 -31.56
CA VAL A 663 -8.00 35.91 -31.63
C VAL A 663 -9.17 36.47 -30.83
N GLU A 664 -8.89 37.35 -29.87
CA GLU A 664 -9.92 38.11 -29.16
C GLU A 664 -9.70 39.61 -29.35
N VAL A 665 -10.78 40.40 -29.30
CA VAL A 665 -10.72 41.85 -29.12
C VAL A 665 -11.03 42.12 -27.65
N ASP A 666 -10.06 42.67 -26.91
CA ASP A 666 -10.26 43.19 -25.56
C ASP A 666 -10.77 44.63 -25.65
N GLY A 667 -12.05 44.81 -25.34
CA GLY A 667 -12.74 46.09 -25.48
C GLY A 667 -13.55 46.45 -24.25
N ILE A 668 -14.18 47.62 -24.31
CA ILE A 668 -15.03 48.12 -23.22
C ILE A 668 -16.41 48.53 -23.74
N VAL A 669 -17.43 48.29 -22.91
CA VAL A 669 -18.83 48.67 -23.15
C VAL A 669 -19.32 49.59 -22.03
N ASP A 670 -20.19 50.54 -22.35
CA ASP A 670 -20.78 51.46 -21.37
C ASP A 670 -21.68 50.74 -20.35
N GLU A 671 -21.82 51.30 -19.15
CA GLU A 671 -22.72 50.80 -18.08
C GLU A 671 -24.17 50.61 -18.54
N ILE A 672 -24.66 51.47 -19.44
CA ILE A 672 -26.03 51.37 -19.96
C ILE A 672 -26.14 50.22 -20.96
N ASP A 673 -25.18 50.13 -21.87
CA ASP A 673 -25.25 49.23 -23.03
C ASP A 673 -24.90 47.78 -22.68
N VAL A 674 -24.06 47.55 -21.66
CA VAL A 674 -23.67 46.20 -21.23
C VAL A 674 -24.88 45.36 -20.79
N LEU A 675 -25.96 45.99 -20.33
CA LEU A 675 -27.19 45.32 -19.93
C LEU A 675 -27.89 44.58 -21.09
N PHE A 676 -27.62 45.00 -22.33
CA PHE A 676 -28.19 44.43 -23.54
C PHE A 676 -27.23 43.45 -24.25
N VAL A 677 -25.96 43.42 -23.86
CA VAL A 677 -24.94 42.52 -24.43
C VAL A 677 -24.92 41.20 -23.66
N GLN A 678 -24.94 40.09 -24.39
CA GLN A 678 -24.89 38.74 -23.80
C GLN A 678 -23.70 37.96 -24.36
N VAL A 679 -23.13 37.06 -23.55
CA VAL A 679 -22.14 36.09 -24.04
C VAL A 679 -22.78 35.24 -25.14
N GLY A 680 -22.07 35.08 -26.25
CA GLY A 680 -22.56 34.44 -27.49
C GLY A 680 -23.23 35.38 -28.48
N SER A 681 -23.43 36.67 -28.16
CA SER A 681 -23.98 37.64 -29.12
C SER A 681 -23.06 37.78 -30.33
N THR A 682 -23.63 37.83 -31.52
CA THR A 682 -22.89 38.04 -32.77
C THR A 682 -22.31 39.46 -32.80
N ALA A 683 -21.05 39.58 -33.20
CA ALA A 683 -20.35 40.85 -33.35
C ALA A 683 -19.77 40.98 -34.76
N LEU A 684 -19.86 42.17 -35.33
CA LEU A 684 -19.22 42.53 -36.59
C LEU A 684 -17.99 43.37 -36.26
N VAL A 685 -16.81 42.79 -36.47
CA VAL A 685 -15.53 43.41 -36.11
C VAL A 685 -14.91 44.06 -37.33
N SER A 686 -14.56 45.33 -37.20
CA SER A 686 -13.83 46.10 -38.19
C SER A 686 -12.52 46.61 -37.60
N MET A 687 -11.47 46.67 -38.41
CA MET A 687 -10.14 47.10 -37.99
C MET A 687 -9.60 48.11 -38.98
N ASP A 688 -8.95 49.16 -38.50
CA ASP A 688 -8.32 50.16 -39.37
C ASP A 688 -7.20 49.54 -40.22
N ALA A 689 -6.55 48.49 -39.71
CA ALA A 689 -5.51 47.73 -40.40
C ALA A 689 -6.05 46.90 -41.57
N LEU A 690 -7.35 46.61 -41.63
CA LEU A 690 -8.03 45.84 -42.67
C LEU A 690 -9.22 46.63 -43.26
N PRO A 691 -8.94 47.72 -44.00
CA PRO A 691 -9.98 48.61 -44.48
C PRO A 691 -10.91 47.91 -45.48
N GLY A 692 -12.21 47.89 -45.16
CA GLY A 692 -13.25 47.33 -46.01
C GLY A 692 -13.58 45.85 -45.74
N GLU A 693 -12.88 45.19 -44.81
CA GLU A 693 -13.20 43.84 -44.35
C GLU A 693 -13.97 43.90 -43.02
N ILE A 694 -15.03 43.09 -42.91
CA ILE A 694 -15.80 42.91 -41.68
C ILE A 694 -15.62 41.45 -41.28
N LEU A 695 -15.03 41.24 -40.10
CA LEU A 695 -14.81 39.93 -39.53
C LEU A 695 -15.99 39.54 -38.64
N ALA A 696 -16.47 38.32 -38.78
CA ALA A 696 -17.47 37.78 -37.87
C ALA A 696 -16.79 37.46 -36.53
N GLY A 697 -17.47 37.80 -35.44
CA GLY A 697 -17.06 37.46 -34.09
C GLY A 697 -18.24 37.16 -33.20
N SER A 698 -17.94 36.72 -31.98
CA SER A 698 -18.93 36.51 -30.93
C SER A 698 -18.38 36.95 -29.59
N VAL A 699 -19.27 37.46 -28.73
CA VAL A 699 -18.89 37.86 -27.37
C VAL A 699 -18.52 36.62 -26.56
N SER A 700 -17.25 36.44 -26.21
CA SER A 700 -16.75 35.27 -25.46
C SER A 700 -16.82 35.49 -23.95
N TYR A 701 -16.67 36.73 -23.49
CA TYR A 701 -16.62 37.05 -22.07
C TYR A 701 -17.08 38.48 -21.78
N ILE A 702 -17.80 38.67 -20.68
CA ILE A 702 -18.18 39.98 -20.13
C ILE A 702 -17.73 39.99 -18.66
N ALA A 703 -16.94 40.99 -18.28
CA ALA A 703 -16.47 41.10 -16.90
C ALA A 703 -17.62 41.38 -15.93
N SER A 704 -17.60 40.72 -14.78
CA SER A 704 -18.58 40.96 -13.71
C SER A 704 -18.34 42.26 -12.95
N GLU A 705 -17.13 42.81 -13.03
CA GLU A 705 -16.72 44.03 -12.34
C GLU A 705 -16.56 45.20 -13.33
N ALA A 706 -17.20 46.33 -13.03
CA ALA A 706 -17.03 47.54 -13.79
C ALA A 706 -15.67 48.21 -13.50
N ARG A 707 -15.03 48.73 -14.54
CA ARG A 707 -13.87 49.62 -14.42
C ARG A 707 -14.35 51.06 -14.44
N THR A 708 -13.93 51.86 -13.45
CA THR A 708 -14.17 53.31 -13.45
C THR A 708 -12.89 54.04 -13.82
N GLN A 709 -12.87 54.68 -14.98
CA GLN A 709 -11.74 55.51 -15.41
C GLN A 709 -12.22 56.94 -15.65
N GLN A 710 -11.61 57.91 -14.95
CA GLN A 710 -11.95 59.34 -15.05
C GLN A 710 -13.44 59.65 -14.83
N GLY A 711 -14.15 58.84 -14.03
CA GLY A 711 -15.57 59.00 -13.73
C GLY A 711 -16.54 58.38 -14.74
N VAL A 712 -16.04 57.72 -15.79
CA VAL A 712 -16.84 56.90 -16.72
C VAL A 712 -16.79 55.45 -16.26
N VAL A 713 -17.95 54.82 -16.12
CA VAL A 713 -18.11 53.41 -15.74
C VAL A 713 -18.21 52.58 -17.02
N SER A 714 -17.33 51.61 -17.18
CA SER A 714 -17.33 50.70 -18.33
C SER A 714 -17.07 49.26 -17.91
N TYR A 715 -17.55 48.32 -18.71
CA TYR A 715 -17.40 46.88 -18.49
C TYR A 715 -16.47 46.31 -19.56
N PRO A 716 -15.34 45.68 -19.17
CA PRO A 716 -14.51 44.93 -20.09
C PRO A 716 -15.28 43.77 -20.74
N VAL A 717 -15.15 43.65 -22.05
CA VAL A 717 -15.77 42.59 -22.85
C VAL A 717 -14.71 42.03 -23.79
N ARG A 718 -14.65 40.71 -23.92
CA ARG A 718 -13.83 40.02 -24.91
C ARG A 718 -14.71 39.46 -26.01
N ILE A 719 -14.29 39.69 -27.25
CA ILE A 719 -15.00 39.28 -28.45
C ILE A 719 -14.07 38.39 -29.25
N GLN A 720 -14.37 37.10 -29.33
CA GLN A 720 -13.62 36.16 -30.14
C GLN A 720 -13.91 36.44 -31.62
N VAL A 721 -12.86 36.56 -32.42
CA VAL A 721 -12.93 36.87 -33.85
C VAL A 721 -12.47 35.66 -34.64
N GLU A 722 -13.15 35.38 -35.75
CA GLU A 722 -12.70 34.39 -36.72
C GLU A 722 -11.81 35.08 -37.76
N PRO A 723 -10.47 34.92 -37.70
CA PRO A 723 -9.59 35.52 -38.68
C PRO A 723 -9.79 34.86 -40.06
N PRO A 724 -9.65 35.61 -41.18
CA PRO A 724 -9.76 35.05 -42.51
C PRO A 724 -8.56 34.14 -42.80
N GLN A 725 -8.78 33.07 -43.59
CA GLN A 725 -7.78 32.04 -43.83
C GLN A 725 -6.47 32.61 -44.40
N GLY A 726 -5.36 32.35 -43.71
CA GLY A 726 -4.01 32.78 -44.14
C GLY A 726 -3.63 34.21 -43.76
N LEU A 727 -4.44 34.91 -42.96
CA LEU A 727 -4.13 36.23 -42.44
C LEU A 727 -3.85 36.17 -40.94
N GLU A 728 -2.64 36.58 -40.55
CA GLU A 728 -2.22 36.67 -39.15
C GLU A 728 -2.36 38.12 -38.68
N LEU A 729 -3.03 38.32 -37.55
CA LEU A 729 -3.30 39.65 -37.00
C LEU A 729 -2.25 39.98 -35.93
N PRO A 730 -1.49 41.07 -36.04
CA PRO A 730 -0.65 41.52 -34.94
C PRO A 730 -1.46 41.82 -33.67
N GLU A 731 -0.88 41.52 -32.51
CA GLU A 731 -1.45 41.92 -31.22
C GLU A 731 -1.44 43.46 -31.11
N GLY A 732 -2.44 44.01 -30.41
CA GLY A 732 -2.54 45.45 -30.14
C GLY A 732 -3.16 46.27 -31.27
N LEU A 733 -3.57 45.66 -32.38
CA LEU A 733 -4.33 46.35 -33.42
C LEU A 733 -5.65 46.90 -32.86
N SER A 734 -5.94 48.18 -33.13
CA SER A 734 -7.23 48.78 -32.80
C SER A 734 -8.36 48.12 -33.58
N ALA A 735 -9.42 47.75 -32.89
CA ALA A 735 -10.61 47.13 -33.46
C ALA A 735 -11.88 47.76 -32.90
N VAL A 736 -12.89 47.88 -33.76
CA VAL A 736 -14.24 48.31 -33.39
C VAL A 736 -15.18 47.16 -33.70
N ALA A 737 -15.82 46.63 -32.67
CA ALA A 737 -16.75 45.52 -32.78
C ALA A 737 -18.19 46.01 -32.53
N SER A 738 -19.04 45.95 -33.54
CA SER A 738 -20.46 46.23 -33.39
C SER A 738 -21.19 44.95 -32.97
N VAL A 739 -21.59 44.89 -31.71
CA VAL A 739 -22.31 43.74 -31.14
C VAL A 739 -23.79 43.87 -31.41
N VAL A 740 -24.37 42.89 -32.10
CA VAL A 740 -25.80 42.84 -32.42
C VAL A 740 -26.58 42.47 -31.16
N ILE A 741 -27.33 43.43 -30.61
CA ILE A 741 -28.16 43.24 -29.42
C ILE A 741 -29.60 42.78 -29.76
N ARG A 742 -30.07 43.11 -30.96
CA ARG A 742 -31.38 42.68 -31.46
C ARG A 742 -31.43 42.76 -32.99
N GLU A 743 -32.03 41.76 -33.61
CA GLU A 743 -32.25 41.71 -35.06
C GLU A 743 -33.71 41.30 -35.36
N ASP A 744 -34.44 42.15 -36.06
CA ASP A 744 -35.76 41.84 -36.61
C ASP A 744 -35.64 41.59 -38.11
N ARG A 745 -35.77 40.32 -38.54
CA ARG A 745 -35.58 39.91 -39.95
C ARG A 745 -36.86 39.97 -40.76
N GLY A 746 -36.76 40.45 -41.99
CA GLY A 746 -37.84 40.42 -42.97
C GLY A 746 -39.08 41.17 -42.50
N VAL A 747 -38.90 42.26 -41.75
CA VAL A 747 -39.98 43.11 -41.23
C VAL A 747 -40.26 44.27 -42.18
N LEU A 748 -41.50 44.77 -42.18
CA LEU A 748 -41.83 45.99 -42.92
C LEU A 748 -41.27 47.18 -42.17
N MET A 749 -40.52 48.03 -42.85
CA MET A 749 -39.89 49.20 -42.24
C MET A 749 -40.22 50.46 -43.02
N VAL A 750 -40.43 51.54 -42.27
CA VAL A 750 -40.59 52.89 -42.79
C VAL A 750 -39.63 53.83 -42.06
N PRO A 751 -39.18 54.92 -42.67
CA PRO A 751 -38.40 55.91 -41.93
C PRO A 751 -39.23 56.49 -40.79
N ILE A 752 -38.63 56.71 -39.63
CA ILE A 752 -39.28 57.34 -38.46
C ILE A 752 -39.96 58.67 -38.84
N GLN A 753 -39.36 59.39 -39.79
CA GLN A 753 -39.88 60.65 -40.34
C GLN A 753 -41.21 60.51 -41.12
N SER A 754 -41.66 59.28 -41.37
CA SER A 754 -42.95 58.98 -42.03
C SER A 754 -44.08 58.71 -41.01
N LEU A 755 -43.77 58.73 -39.71
CA LEU A 755 -44.76 58.53 -38.64
C LEU A 755 -45.45 59.85 -38.24
N TYR A 756 -46.76 59.79 -38.04
CA TYR A 756 -47.65 60.87 -37.62
C TYR A 756 -48.58 60.40 -36.50
N GLY A 757 -49.16 61.30 -35.70
CA GLY A 757 -50.07 60.95 -34.60
C GLY A 757 -49.48 61.11 -33.18
N SER A 758 -49.75 60.15 -32.29
CA SER A 758 -49.20 60.09 -30.92
C SER A 758 -48.75 58.66 -30.57
N PHE A 759 -47.96 58.46 -29.50
CA PHE A 759 -47.37 57.14 -29.20
C PHE A 759 -48.43 56.04 -29.01
N ASP A 760 -49.59 56.41 -28.45
CA ASP A 760 -50.71 55.50 -28.22
C ASP A 760 -51.55 55.26 -29.49
N GLU A 761 -51.49 56.17 -30.47
CA GLU A 761 -52.20 56.09 -31.75
C GLU A 761 -51.28 56.50 -32.91
N PRO A 762 -50.27 55.66 -33.26
CA PRO A 762 -49.36 55.96 -34.34
C PRO A 762 -50.04 55.72 -35.70
N SER A 763 -49.73 56.58 -36.65
CA SER A 763 -50.30 56.57 -38.00
C SER A 763 -49.26 56.92 -39.05
N VAL A 764 -49.48 56.49 -40.28
CA VAL A 764 -48.68 56.86 -41.45
C VAL A 764 -49.60 57.36 -42.54
N LYS A 765 -49.08 58.26 -43.38
CA LYS A 765 -49.80 58.76 -44.56
C LYS A 765 -49.45 57.89 -45.76
N VAL A 766 -50.40 57.08 -46.23
CA VAL A 766 -50.23 56.17 -47.37
C VAL A 766 -50.80 56.81 -48.63
N MET A 767 -50.06 56.71 -49.73
CA MET A 767 -50.49 57.09 -51.07
C MET A 767 -51.20 55.92 -51.74
N ASP A 768 -52.53 56.00 -51.89
CA ASP A 768 -53.35 54.96 -52.52
C ASP A 768 -54.13 55.56 -53.71
N ASN A 769 -53.80 55.10 -54.93
CA ASN A 769 -54.42 55.53 -56.19
C ASN A 769 -54.49 57.08 -56.34
N GLY A 770 -53.43 57.77 -55.94
CA GLY A 770 -53.32 59.23 -55.98
C GLY A 770 -53.84 59.94 -54.73
N ASN A 771 -54.61 59.30 -53.85
CA ASN A 771 -55.14 59.94 -52.65
C ASN A 771 -54.29 59.65 -51.41
N VAL A 772 -54.15 60.66 -50.54
CA VAL A 772 -53.46 60.52 -49.24
C VAL A 772 -54.45 60.01 -48.20
N VAL A 773 -54.15 58.85 -47.61
CA VAL A 773 -54.97 58.22 -46.57
C VAL A 773 -54.15 58.06 -45.29
N ASP A 774 -54.64 58.64 -44.19
CA ASP A 774 -54.08 58.42 -42.86
C ASP A 774 -54.46 57.01 -42.40
N ARG A 775 -53.46 56.17 -42.10
CA ARG A 775 -53.66 54.78 -41.67
C ARG A 775 -52.99 54.55 -40.34
N GLN A 776 -53.73 54.05 -39.36
CA GLN A 776 -53.16 53.61 -38.10
C GLN A 776 -52.26 52.40 -38.33
N VAL A 777 -51.12 52.38 -37.63
CA VAL A 777 -50.13 51.31 -37.72
C VAL A 777 -49.78 50.83 -36.32
N VAL A 778 -49.32 49.59 -36.22
CA VAL A 778 -48.74 49.06 -34.99
C VAL A 778 -47.22 49.09 -35.14
N LEU A 779 -46.56 49.89 -34.31
CA LEU A 779 -45.11 50.03 -34.32
C LEU A 779 -44.44 48.83 -33.62
N GLY A 780 -43.34 48.39 -34.20
CA GLY A 780 -42.38 47.46 -33.61
C GLY A 780 -41.13 48.19 -33.11
N ASN A 781 -40.00 47.50 -33.14
CA ASN A 781 -38.72 48.12 -32.78
C ASN A 781 -38.33 49.20 -33.78
N SER A 782 -37.45 50.11 -33.36
CA SER A 782 -36.94 51.19 -34.21
C SER A 782 -35.44 51.35 -33.94
N ASP A 783 -34.68 51.75 -34.96
CA ASP A 783 -33.31 52.23 -34.84
C ASP A 783 -33.28 53.77 -34.97
N ASP A 784 -32.14 54.36 -35.30
CA ASP A 784 -32.00 55.81 -35.47
C ASP A 784 -32.78 56.40 -36.67
N PHE A 785 -33.14 55.58 -37.67
CA PHE A 785 -33.74 56.03 -38.92
C PHE A 785 -35.02 55.26 -39.31
N TRP A 786 -35.04 53.95 -39.14
CA TRP A 786 -36.12 53.04 -39.48
C TRP A 786 -36.96 52.65 -38.26
N THR A 787 -38.26 52.50 -38.47
CA THR A 787 -39.20 51.91 -37.51
C THR A 787 -39.89 50.72 -38.16
N VAL A 788 -40.02 49.63 -37.42
CA VAL A 788 -40.73 48.43 -37.85
C VAL A 788 -42.23 48.68 -37.76
N ILE A 789 -42.96 48.26 -38.79
CA ILE A 789 -44.41 48.22 -38.82
C ILE A 789 -44.86 46.77 -38.72
N VAL A 790 -45.44 46.41 -37.58
CA VAL A 790 -45.94 45.05 -37.28
C VAL A 790 -47.26 44.79 -38.00
N ASP A 791 -48.13 45.80 -38.04
CA ASP A 791 -49.44 45.74 -38.71
C ASP A 791 -49.87 47.13 -39.21
N GLY A 792 -50.74 47.14 -40.22
CA GLY A 792 -51.31 48.35 -40.81
C GLY A 792 -50.69 48.79 -42.14
N LEU A 793 -49.65 48.13 -42.65
CA LEU A 793 -49.07 48.41 -43.97
C LEU A 793 -48.75 47.12 -44.73
N ASN A 794 -48.72 47.22 -46.06
CA ASN A 794 -48.26 46.15 -46.95
C ASN A 794 -46.97 46.53 -47.66
N GLU A 795 -46.19 45.51 -48.06
CA GLU A 795 -44.97 45.70 -48.83
C GLU A 795 -45.25 46.36 -50.18
N GLY A 796 -44.46 47.38 -50.52
CA GLY A 796 -44.60 48.15 -51.76
C GLY A 796 -45.64 49.28 -51.71
N GLU A 797 -46.42 49.42 -50.63
CA GLU A 797 -47.21 50.64 -50.40
C GLU A 797 -46.27 51.84 -50.27
N THR A 798 -46.71 53.03 -50.67
CA THR A 798 -45.86 54.23 -50.62
C THR A 798 -46.32 55.14 -49.50
N VAL A 799 -45.42 55.43 -48.57
CA VAL A 799 -45.69 56.34 -47.44
C VAL A 799 -45.07 57.71 -47.69
N ILE A 800 -45.71 58.74 -47.14
CA ILE A 800 -45.24 60.12 -47.24
C ILE A 800 -44.30 60.42 -46.07
N MET A 801 -43.03 60.59 -46.37
CA MET A 801 -42.04 61.16 -45.48
C MET A 801 -41.96 62.67 -45.71
N GLU A 802 -41.90 63.47 -44.65
CA GLU A 802 -41.61 64.90 -44.80
C GLU A 802 -40.11 65.15 -44.69
N SER A 803 -39.52 65.79 -45.71
CA SER A 803 -38.13 66.24 -45.65
C SER A 803 -38.10 67.61 -44.97
N GLN A 804 -37.39 67.73 -43.85
CA GLN A 804 -37.47 68.90 -42.97
C GLN A 804 -37.25 70.27 -43.63
N GLU A 805 -38.15 71.22 -43.33
CA GLU A 805 -37.78 72.42 -42.57
C GLU A 805 -38.65 72.56 -41.29
N THR A 806 -37.98 72.90 -40.20
CA THR A 806 -38.49 73.11 -38.84
C THR A 806 -39.75 73.98 -38.77
N GLN A 807 -40.91 73.40 -38.44
CA GLN A 807 -41.90 74.06 -37.56
C GLN A 807 -42.94 73.12 -36.94
N SER A 808 -43.27 73.48 -35.72
CA SER A 808 -44.17 72.87 -34.74
C SER A 808 -45.56 72.52 -35.28
N ASP A 809 -45.83 71.23 -35.48
CA ASP A 809 -47.12 70.56 -35.18
C ASP A 809 -47.09 69.07 -35.58
N ARG A 810 -46.04 68.32 -35.20
CA ARG A 810 -46.00 66.85 -35.39
C ARG A 810 -45.49 66.10 -34.17
N PHE A 811 -46.27 65.07 -33.81
CA PHE A 811 -46.06 64.06 -32.77
C PHE A 811 -45.64 64.59 -31.39
N GLN A 812 -46.62 65.08 -30.64
CA GLN A 812 -46.43 65.50 -29.25
C GLN A 812 -46.46 64.26 -28.35
N PHE A 813 -45.27 63.78 -27.94
CA PHE A 813 -45.17 62.96 -26.73
C PHE A 813 -45.70 63.80 -25.57
N GLY A 814 -46.86 63.43 -25.02
CA GLY A 814 -47.42 64.03 -23.82
C GLY A 814 -46.38 64.02 -22.70
N GLY A 815 -45.92 65.21 -22.32
CA GLY A 815 -44.82 65.38 -21.39
C GLY A 815 -45.15 64.91 -19.98
N GLY A 816 -44.51 63.82 -19.56
CA GLY A 816 -44.13 63.54 -18.17
C GLY A 816 -42.74 64.12 -17.89
N GLY A 817 -42.71 65.40 -17.51
CA GLY A 817 -41.65 66.14 -16.80
C GLY A 817 -40.17 65.72 -16.88
N TYR A 818 -39.42 66.35 -17.79
CA TYR A 818 -38.03 66.77 -17.51
C TYR A 818 -37.88 68.27 -17.77
N ARG A 819 -37.71 69.02 -16.68
CA ARG A 819 -37.44 70.46 -16.67
C ARG A 819 -35.96 70.65 -16.97
N ARG A 820 -35.61 71.30 -18.09
CA ARG A 820 -34.24 71.72 -18.36
C ARG A 820 -33.81 72.84 -17.41
N LEU A 821 -32.66 72.62 -16.78
CA LEU A 821 -31.54 73.53 -16.48
C LEU A 821 -31.86 74.98 -16.10
N GLN A 822 -31.49 75.33 -14.86
CA GLN A 822 -31.03 76.69 -14.54
C GLN A 822 -29.62 76.60 -13.98
N GLY A 823 -28.65 77.02 -14.78
CA GLY A 823 -27.29 77.30 -14.32
C GLY A 823 -27.30 78.48 -13.34
N GLY A 824 -26.54 78.33 -12.26
CA GLY A 824 -26.24 79.39 -11.32
C GLY A 824 -24.78 79.30 -10.91
N GLY A 825 -23.95 80.12 -11.53
CA GLY A 825 -22.60 80.39 -11.03
C GLY A 825 -22.66 81.12 -9.68
N GLY A 826 -21.70 80.85 -8.82
CA GLY A 826 -21.63 81.51 -7.51
C GLY A 826 -20.52 80.95 -6.63
N THR A 827 -19.38 81.61 -6.69
CA THR A 827 -18.25 81.57 -5.76
C THR A 827 -18.63 81.50 -4.28
N ALA A 828 -17.89 80.73 -3.47
CA ALA A 828 -17.01 81.22 -2.39
C ALA A 828 -16.85 80.26 -1.19
N THR A 829 -15.57 80.02 -0.85
CA THR A 829 -14.96 79.95 0.49
C THR A 829 -15.35 78.89 1.55
N PHE A 830 -14.31 78.10 1.88
CA PHE A 830 -13.76 77.78 3.21
C PHE A 830 -14.63 77.09 4.28
N ALA A 831 -14.23 75.86 4.67
CA ALA A 831 -13.93 75.49 6.07
C ALA A 831 -13.30 74.08 6.17
N ILE A 832 -12.10 74.02 6.78
CA ILE A 832 -11.48 72.82 7.38
C ILE A 832 -12.22 72.53 8.72
N PRO A 833 -12.30 71.28 9.22
CA PRO A 833 -11.31 70.83 10.21
C PRO A 833 -10.98 69.31 10.21
N SER A 834 -9.73 69.03 10.60
CA SER A 834 -9.21 67.93 11.46
C SER A 834 -9.85 66.52 11.39
N GLY A 835 -9.10 65.42 11.35
CA GLY A 835 -7.69 65.22 11.66
C GLY A 835 -7.45 63.82 12.27
N GLY A 836 -6.23 63.29 12.09
CA GLY A 836 -5.60 62.23 12.90
C GLY A 836 -5.85 60.78 12.45
N GLY A 837 -4.86 59.89 12.34
CA GLY A 837 -3.42 59.99 12.62
C GLY A 837 -2.81 58.62 12.95
N ARG A 838 -1.50 58.46 12.63
CA ARG A 838 -0.53 57.41 13.06
C ARG A 838 -0.84 55.97 12.60
N GLY A 839 0.10 55.18 12.07
CA GLY A 839 1.54 55.03 12.32
C GLY A 839 1.75 53.52 12.63
N GLY A 840 2.82 52.83 12.31
CA GLY A 840 4.09 53.10 11.67
C GLY A 840 4.96 51.83 11.76
N ARG A 841 6.20 51.98 11.30
CA ARG A 841 7.36 51.06 11.36
C ARG A 841 7.39 49.90 10.40
#